data_AF-A0A9P5UEY2-F1
#
_entry.id   AF-A0A9P5UEY2-F1
#
_cell.length_a   1.000
_cell.length_b   1.000
_cell.length_c   1.000
_cell.angle_alpha   90.00
_cell.angle_beta   90.00
_cell.angle_gamma   90.00
#
_symmetry.space_group_name_H-M   'P 1'
#
loop_
_entity.id
_entity.type
_entity.pdbx_description
1 polymer ?
#
loop_
_entity_poly.entity_id
_entity_poly.type
_entity_poly.pdbx_seq_one_letter_code
_entity_poly.pdbx_strand_id
1 'polypeptide(L)'
;MTCSHIDQLIRLQPPKLSHSVHREECTQCFDDQDFPQGIDVCLICFNGGCLSDERHHALTHYQKSGHQFTVNVKRKPKPSVNKRADEEPPLKMTKLAIVEEHEEDKYELSTAVKCWKCKINSLVSSVIHSMSSARQSEIKAWEEEFFPCEHTLALQPASTGPIQPSGLAQCSTCDLKQNLWLCLTCGSLGCGRAQYGGIGGNGHGLAHYEQTSHPVSVKLGTITPEGSADIYCYACNDARLDPELASHLAMFGINVATQEKTEKSMTELQIEHNLKYDFSLLSEDGKALQPVFGPGLTGLKNLGNSCYMASVLQTVFALPAFQNRYLGAKEHAETCPEPLPSDCVECQMHKIAEGLLSGRYAKPANYSQDVTDSGNAVVFQDGLKPSGFKSLIGKGHEEFSTMRQQDSEEFFGHLVNVLRRDGKKFKDRGERDPTQIFAYATEQRLQCTQCKQVRYRIDFTDVLSITVPALEKGKDVDGKTQYENVQLTSCIDALFAPEALDYSCPSCDKRVNALKQASFASFPSVLVVHAKKFQLVNWVPAKLDIPLLVPQDDILEFGKSYLGRGLKKGEKELPEDKGSVQASEPQLNETALAQLQTMGFPLIRCQKALLATGNGDAEAAMEWLFGHMDDSDIDAPLQPISSSSAPEPSTDQINMLGDMGFTSNQAKKALRETGGDMERAVEWLFSHPDDLGDSDSSATTVKSTAKEIPGTKDLPARYRLKAFISHKGPSLHSGHYVAHIRIGEDWVLFNDEKVVKADCESVKELKKLAYLYVFEKI
;
A
#
# COMPACT_ATOMS: atom_id res chain seq x y z
N MET A 1 -14.07 37.06 35.83
CA MET A 1 -15.51 36.71 35.77
C MET A 1 -15.61 35.19 35.68
N THR A 2 -16.38 34.57 36.57
CA THR A 2 -16.60 33.12 36.59
C THR A 2 -17.67 32.75 35.56
N CYS A 3 -17.43 31.71 34.77
CA CYS A 3 -18.36 31.26 33.74
C CYS A 3 -19.54 30.56 34.41
N SER A 4 -20.78 30.94 34.12
CA SER A 4 -21.98 30.27 34.65
C SER A 4 -22.13 28.82 34.15
N HIS A 5 -21.36 28.43 33.14
CA HIS A 5 -21.31 27.07 32.62
C HIS A 5 -20.16 26.24 33.21
N ILE A 6 -19.33 26.80 34.11
CA ILE A 6 -18.15 26.10 34.65
C ILE A 6 -18.52 24.82 35.39
N ASP A 7 -19.70 24.75 36.01
CA ASP A 7 -20.19 23.54 36.68
C ASP A 7 -20.42 22.36 35.73
N GLN A 8 -20.60 22.64 34.42
CA GLN A 8 -20.72 21.61 33.39
C GLN A 8 -19.36 20.97 33.06
N LEU A 9 -18.23 21.69 33.27
CA LEU A 9 -16.89 21.13 33.08
C LEU A 9 -16.59 20.00 34.07
N ILE A 10 -17.11 20.09 35.30
CA ILE A 10 -16.94 19.06 36.35
C ILE A 10 -17.57 17.73 35.94
N ARG A 11 -18.58 17.76 35.03
CA ARG A 11 -19.27 16.55 34.56
C ARG A 11 -18.59 15.87 33.37
N LEU A 12 -17.55 16.48 32.80
CA LEU A 12 -16.83 15.89 31.67
C LEU A 12 -15.94 14.74 32.14
N GLN A 13 -15.98 13.65 31.39
CA GLN A 13 -15.15 12.47 31.65
C GLN A 13 -13.75 12.67 31.05
N PRO A 14 -12.68 12.20 31.73
CA PRO A 14 -11.35 12.20 31.15
C PRO A 14 -11.29 11.29 29.91
N PRO A 15 -10.37 11.54 28.96
CA PRO A 15 -10.18 10.68 27.80
C PRO A 15 -9.78 9.27 28.23
N LYS A 16 -10.39 8.27 27.59
CA LYS A 16 -10.02 6.86 27.73
C LYS A 16 -8.90 6.53 26.75
N LEU A 17 -8.17 5.45 26.98
CA LEU A 17 -7.13 4.96 26.07
C LEU A 17 -7.65 4.68 24.65
N SER A 18 -8.93 4.34 24.51
CA SER A 18 -9.59 4.08 23.22
C SER A 18 -9.95 5.35 22.44
N HIS A 19 -9.83 6.54 23.02
CA HIS A 19 -10.19 7.79 22.35
C HIS A 19 -8.96 8.44 21.71
N SER A 20 -9.09 8.80 20.43
CA SER A 20 -8.09 9.59 19.72
C SER A 20 -8.16 11.05 20.15
N VAL A 21 -7.08 11.56 20.75
CA VAL A 21 -6.98 12.96 21.20
C VAL A 21 -6.17 13.78 20.20
N HIS A 22 -6.85 14.68 19.47
CA HIS A 22 -6.24 15.52 18.44
C HIS A 22 -5.81 16.88 19.01
N ARG A 23 -4.70 16.90 19.77
CA ARG A 23 -4.21 18.11 20.44
C ARG A 23 -3.06 18.84 19.76
N GLU A 24 -2.39 18.19 18.81
CA GLU A 24 -1.18 18.70 18.17
C GLU A 24 -1.50 19.46 16.88
N GLU A 25 -2.50 18.99 16.14
CA GLU A 25 -2.85 19.51 14.81
C GLU A 25 -4.36 19.54 14.62
N CYS A 26 -4.85 20.49 13.83
CA CYS A 26 -6.25 20.51 13.42
C CYS A 26 -6.61 19.28 12.57
N THR A 27 -7.82 18.74 12.76
CA THR A 27 -8.30 17.61 11.95
C THR A 27 -8.66 17.98 10.51
N GLN A 28 -8.77 19.27 10.19
CA GLN A 28 -9.23 19.78 8.90
C GLN A 28 -8.21 20.66 8.14
N CYS A 29 -7.15 21.12 8.79
CA CYS A 29 -5.99 21.79 8.15
C CYS A 29 -4.69 21.38 8.88
N PHE A 30 -3.53 21.80 8.37
CA PHE A 30 -2.22 21.53 8.99
C PHE A 30 -1.75 22.63 9.95
N ASP A 31 -2.67 23.48 10.42
CA ASP A 31 -2.36 24.37 11.53
C ASP A 31 -2.17 23.51 12.79
N ASP A 32 -1.09 23.76 13.52
CA ASP A 32 -0.65 23.00 14.68
C ASP A 32 -0.52 23.88 15.94
N GLN A 33 -0.14 23.25 17.05
CA GLN A 33 0.08 23.90 18.34
C GLN A 33 1.27 24.89 18.35
N ASP A 34 2.16 24.87 17.35
CA ASP A 34 3.29 25.79 17.22
C ASP A 34 2.88 27.11 16.55
N PHE A 35 1.71 27.17 15.91
CA PHE A 35 1.16 28.43 15.39
C PHE A 35 0.83 29.44 16.52
N PRO A 36 0.92 30.76 16.27
CA PRO A 36 0.67 31.79 17.29
C PRO A 36 -0.70 31.70 17.99
N GLN A 37 -1.71 31.20 17.29
CA GLN A 37 -3.07 31.02 17.82
C GLN A 37 -3.28 29.66 18.52
N GLY A 38 -2.37 28.69 18.33
CA GLY A 38 -2.51 27.32 18.83
C GLY A 38 -3.71 26.57 18.26
N ILE A 39 -4.04 25.46 18.91
CA ILE A 39 -5.16 24.59 18.53
C ILE A 39 -6.17 24.45 19.66
N ASP A 40 -7.45 24.54 19.33
CA ASP A 40 -8.55 24.32 20.25
C ASP A 40 -9.00 22.86 20.21
N VAL A 41 -8.83 22.16 21.33
CA VAL A 41 -9.23 20.76 21.48
C VAL A 41 -10.55 20.68 22.21
N CYS A 42 -11.55 20.04 21.59
CA CYS A 42 -12.85 19.84 22.22
C CYS A 42 -12.76 18.93 23.44
N LEU A 43 -13.30 19.34 24.60
CA LEU A 43 -13.24 18.53 25.82
C LEU A 43 -14.27 17.39 25.87
N ILE A 44 -15.15 17.28 24.87
CA ILE A 44 -16.18 16.24 24.78
C ILE A 44 -15.78 15.14 23.79
N CYS A 45 -15.39 15.52 22.57
CA CYS A 45 -15.03 14.57 21.51
C CYS A 45 -13.53 14.56 21.16
N PHE A 46 -12.71 15.37 21.83
CA PHE A 46 -11.26 15.44 21.64
C PHE A 46 -10.80 15.81 20.22
N ASN A 47 -11.70 16.40 19.41
CA ASN A 47 -11.41 16.97 18.10
C ASN A 47 -10.56 18.24 18.21
N GLY A 48 -9.54 18.38 17.37
CA GLY A 48 -8.68 19.55 17.25
C GLY A 48 -9.14 20.49 16.14
N GLY A 49 -9.41 21.75 16.46
CA GLY A 49 -9.83 22.80 15.51
C GLY A 49 -8.86 23.98 15.51
N CYS A 50 -8.56 24.53 14.32
CA CYS A 50 -7.78 25.75 14.21
C CYS A 50 -8.63 26.98 14.57
N LEU A 51 -7.94 28.02 15.07
CA LEU A 51 -8.54 29.30 15.44
C LEU A 51 -8.40 30.39 14.36
N SER A 52 -7.83 30.04 13.20
CA SER A 52 -7.56 30.99 12.13
C SER A 52 -8.80 31.80 11.73
N ASP A 53 -8.60 33.11 11.56
CA ASP A 53 -9.63 34.09 11.17
C ASP A 53 -10.17 33.88 9.74
N GLU A 54 -9.67 32.89 9.00
CA GLU A 54 -10.17 32.52 7.67
C GLU A 54 -10.99 31.22 7.72
N ARG A 55 -10.42 30.15 8.32
CA ARG A 55 -11.00 28.79 8.30
C ARG A 55 -11.93 28.49 9.46
N HIS A 56 -11.70 29.08 10.63
CA HIS A 56 -12.57 28.97 11.79
C HIS A 56 -12.99 27.54 12.21
N HIS A 57 -12.17 26.50 11.97
CA HIS A 57 -12.58 25.10 12.18
C HIS A 57 -13.07 24.79 13.61
N ALA A 58 -12.48 25.42 14.63
CA ALA A 58 -12.96 25.27 16.00
C ALA A 58 -14.36 25.89 16.22
N LEU A 59 -14.66 27.00 15.54
CA LEU A 59 -15.98 27.63 15.57
C LEU A 59 -17.01 26.81 14.79
N THR A 60 -16.64 26.32 13.60
CA THR A 60 -17.49 25.43 12.79
C THR A 60 -17.84 24.17 13.58
N HIS A 61 -16.86 23.57 14.26
CA HIS A 61 -17.08 22.44 15.16
C HIS A 61 -18.07 22.78 16.28
N TYR A 62 -17.91 23.94 16.94
CA TYR A 62 -18.84 24.40 17.97
C TYR A 62 -20.26 24.57 17.44
N GLN A 63 -20.43 25.20 16.27
CA GLN A 63 -21.75 25.43 15.66
C GLN A 63 -22.45 24.12 15.27
N LYS A 64 -21.69 23.14 14.77
CA LYS A 64 -22.20 21.84 14.33
C LYS A 64 -22.51 20.88 15.49
N SER A 65 -21.58 20.73 16.42
CA SER A 65 -21.69 19.76 17.53
C SER A 65 -22.41 20.32 18.76
N GLY A 66 -22.48 21.65 18.89
CA GLY A 66 -22.93 22.31 20.11
C GLY A 66 -21.97 22.17 21.30
N HIS A 67 -20.76 21.62 21.11
CA HIS A 67 -19.79 21.38 22.17
C HIS A 67 -19.18 22.69 22.69
N GLN A 68 -19.54 23.08 23.91
CA GLN A 68 -19.35 24.45 24.42
C GLN A 68 -17.94 24.72 24.96
N PHE A 69 -17.15 23.68 25.21
CA PHE A 69 -15.85 23.78 25.88
C PHE A 69 -14.72 23.22 25.02
N THR A 70 -13.68 24.05 24.85
CA THR A 70 -12.42 23.66 24.23
C THR A 70 -11.26 23.99 25.17
N VAL A 71 -10.12 23.34 24.98
CA VAL A 71 -8.84 23.74 25.57
C VAL A 71 -7.91 24.18 24.45
N ASN A 72 -7.46 25.41 24.52
CA ASN A 72 -6.43 25.92 23.63
C ASN A 72 -5.08 25.39 24.07
N VAL A 73 -4.35 24.77 23.16
CA VAL A 73 -3.02 24.20 23.35
C VAL A 73 -2.05 24.97 22.45
N LYS A 74 -1.02 25.55 23.06
CA LYS A 74 0.05 26.30 22.39
C LYS A 74 1.39 25.81 22.89
N ARG A 75 2.29 25.50 21.98
CA ARG A 75 3.66 25.09 22.27
C ARG A 75 4.61 26.20 21.83
N LYS A 76 5.58 26.55 22.67
CA LYS A 76 6.64 27.51 22.35
C LYS A 76 8.00 26.88 22.65
N PRO A 77 9.01 27.07 21.80
CA PRO A 77 10.37 26.63 22.14
C PRO A 77 10.86 27.40 23.38
N LYS A 78 11.49 26.70 24.32
CA LYS A 78 12.20 27.33 25.43
C LYS A 78 13.46 28.01 24.85
N PRO A 79 13.82 29.23 25.30
CA PRO A 79 15.09 29.82 24.92
C PRO A 79 16.20 28.87 25.37
N SER A 80 17.07 28.46 24.44
CA SER A 80 18.19 27.58 24.74
C SER A 80 19.04 28.25 25.83
N VAL A 81 19.19 27.57 26.97
CA VAL A 81 20.18 28.01 27.95
C VAL A 81 21.52 27.82 27.27
N ASN A 82 22.17 28.92 26.89
CA ASN A 82 23.54 28.94 26.39
C ASN A 82 24.38 27.92 27.16
N LYS A 83 24.69 26.77 26.53
CA LYS A 83 25.83 25.97 26.94
C LYS A 83 27.02 26.92 26.78
N ARG A 84 27.56 27.37 27.93
CA ARG A 84 28.72 28.27 27.98
C ARG A 84 29.82 27.70 27.09
N ALA A 85 30.44 28.57 26.30
CA ALA A 85 31.47 28.27 25.32
C ALA A 85 32.82 27.77 25.88
N ASP A 86 32.83 27.14 27.07
CA ASP A 86 34.05 26.70 27.78
C ASP A 86 34.16 25.17 27.96
N GLU A 87 33.26 24.36 27.38
CA GLU A 87 33.46 22.91 27.31
C GLU A 87 33.99 22.54 25.93
N GLU A 88 35.26 22.11 25.88
CA GLU A 88 35.89 21.53 24.70
C GLU A 88 35.01 20.42 24.12
N PRO A 89 34.81 20.36 22.78
CA PRO A 89 34.01 19.32 22.17
C PRO A 89 34.62 17.94 22.49
N PRO A 90 33.81 16.93 22.86
CA PRO A 90 34.34 15.62 23.24
C PRO A 90 35.11 15.02 22.07
N LEU A 91 36.40 14.80 22.29
CA LEU A 91 37.28 14.06 21.39
C LEU A 91 36.79 12.61 21.34
N LYS A 92 36.17 12.24 20.21
CA LYS A 92 35.61 10.94 19.81
C LYS A 92 34.13 10.72 20.16
N MET A 93 33.29 10.90 19.14
CA MET A 93 31.91 10.40 19.11
C MET A 93 31.92 8.87 18.97
N THR A 94 31.91 8.14 20.08
CA THR A 94 31.71 6.68 20.11
C THR A 94 30.46 6.25 20.90
N LYS A 95 29.51 7.15 21.10
CA LYS A 95 28.20 6.82 21.68
C LYS A 95 27.10 7.65 21.03
N LEU A 96 26.48 7.11 19.97
CA LEU A 96 25.13 7.49 19.58
C LEU A 96 24.17 6.68 20.46
N ALA A 97 24.20 6.94 21.77
CA ALA A 97 23.05 6.65 22.60
C ALA A 97 22.05 7.77 22.26
N ILE A 98 20.92 7.41 21.66
CA ILE A 98 19.78 8.32 21.58
C ILE A 98 19.37 8.54 23.03
N VAL A 99 19.88 9.61 23.64
CA VAL A 99 19.30 10.11 24.89
C VAL A 99 17.88 10.51 24.49
N GLU A 100 16.86 9.88 25.09
CA GLU A 100 15.48 10.34 24.96
C GLU A 100 15.42 11.77 25.52
N GLU A 101 15.59 12.76 24.65
CA GLU A 101 15.34 14.15 25.00
C GLU A 101 13.81 14.33 25.03
N HIS A 102 13.25 14.48 26.24
CA HIS A 102 11.82 14.69 26.39
C HIS A 102 11.40 16.05 25.79
N GLU A 103 10.25 16.11 25.12
CA GLU A 103 9.75 17.37 24.54
C GLU A 103 9.61 18.49 25.59
N GLU A 104 9.37 18.11 26.84
CA GLU A 104 9.28 19.01 28.00
C GLU A 104 10.58 19.78 28.26
N ASP A 105 11.73 19.27 27.81
CA ASP A 105 13.03 19.93 27.96
C ASP A 105 13.23 21.04 26.91
N LYS A 106 12.61 20.89 25.73
CA LYS A 106 12.77 21.81 24.58
C LYS A 106 11.64 22.84 24.48
N TYR A 107 10.46 22.54 25.01
CA TYR A 107 9.26 23.33 24.78
C TYR A 107 8.52 23.69 26.06
N GLU A 108 7.93 24.88 26.08
CA GLU A 108 6.96 25.34 27.05
C GLU A 108 5.55 25.21 26.45
N LEU A 109 4.70 24.39 27.08
CA LEU A 109 3.29 24.30 26.73
C LEU A 109 2.48 25.31 27.55
N SER A 110 1.73 26.18 26.86
CA SER A 110 0.73 27.04 27.45
C SER A 110 -0.67 26.54 27.08
N THR A 111 -1.55 26.44 28.08
CA THR A 111 -2.92 25.96 27.88
C THR A 111 -3.95 26.90 28.49
N ALA A 112 -5.08 27.06 27.79
CA ALA A 112 -6.17 27.89 28.26
C ALA A 112 -7.51 27.28 27.84
N VAL A 113 -8.38 26.95 28.80
CA VAL A 113 -9.75 26.52 28.47
C VAL A 113 -10.52 27.69 27.88
N LYS A 114 -11.47 27.40 27.00
CA LYS A 114 -12.33 28.40 26.39
C LYS A 114 -13.76 27.90 26.43
N CYS A 115 -14.65 28.75 26.91
CA CYS A 115 -16.09 28.59 26.73
C CYS A 115 -16.54 29.43 25.55
N TRP A 116 -17.08 28.81 24.50
CA TRP A 116 -17.54 29.51 23.29
C TRP A 116 -18.72 30.47 23.55
N LYS A 117 -19.48 30.24 24.63
CA LYS A 117 -20.56 31.16 25.07
C LYS A 117 -20.08 32.34 25.92
N CYS A 118 -19.01 32.19 26.70
CA CYS A 118 -18.66 33.15 27.76
C CYS A 118 -17.23 33.70 27.70
N LYS A 119 -16.36 33.23 26.79
CA LYS A 119 -14.95 33.65 26.64
C LYS A 119 -14.15 33.69 27.96
N ILE A 120 -14.07 32.56 28.69
CA ILE A 120 -13.34 32.47 29.97
C ILE A 120 -12.34 31.30 29.95
N ASN A 121 -11.19 31.49 30.63
CA ASN A 121 -10.09 30.55 30.78
C ASN A 121 -9.93 30.02 32.22
N SER A 122 -9.86 28.70 32.42
CA SER A 122 -9.42 28.03 33.66
C SER A 122 -8.96 26.58 33.42
N LEU A 123 -7.95 26.09 34.16
CA LEU A 123 -7.09 24.92 33.88
C LEU A 123 -7.73 23.54 33.60
N VAL A 124 -7.06 22.76 32.74
CA VAL A 124 -7.25 21.30 32.54
C VAL A 124 -5.87 20.63 32.42
N SER A 125 -5.57 19.66 33.28
CA SER A 125 -4.31 18.89 33.27
C SER A 125 -4.44 17.50 32.62
N SER A 126 -5.64 16.88 32.61
CA SER A 126 -5.80 15.50 32.13
C SER A 126 -5.64 15.30 30.62
N VAL A 127 -6.00 16.28 29.77
CA VAL A 127 -5.83 16.22 28.31
C VAL A 127 -4.36 16.41 27.88
N ILE A 128 -3.54 17.03 28.74
CA ILE A 128 -2.10 17.25 28.50
C ILE A 128 -1.29 15.98 28.81
N HIS A 129 -1.78 15.11 29.69
CA HIS A 129 -1.10 13.85 30.01
C HIS A 129 -1.61 12.64 29.22
N SER A 130 -2.74 12.76 28.50
CA SER A 130 -3.22 11.70 27.61
C SER A 130 -2.34 11.57 26.37
N MET A 131 -2.15 10.36 25.84
CA MET A 131 -1.47 10.15 24.57
C MET A 131 -2.26 10.83 23.44
N SER A 132 -1.59 11.66 22.65
CA SER A 132 -2.16 12.27 21.45
C SER A 132 -2.21 11.27 20.31
N SER A 133 -3.12 11.50 19.35
CA SER A 133 -3.21 10.69 18.13
C SER A 133 -1.91 10.73 17.30
N ALA A 134 -1.23 11.88 17.25
CA ALA A 134 0.02 11.99 16.51
C ALA A 134 1.20 11.35 17.24
N ARG A 135 1.31 11.42 18.57
CA ARG A 135 2.29 10.63 19.34
C ARG A 135 2.03 9.13 19.26
N GLN A 136 0.77 8.69 19.27
CA GLN A 136 0.42 7.28 19.01
C GLN A 136 0.90 6.84 17.62
N SER A 137 0.74 7.71 16.61
CA SER A 137 1.20 7.44 15.25
C SER A 137 2.73 7.43 15.14
N GLU A 138 3.41 8.33 15.84
CA GLU A 138 4.88 8.37 15.91
C GLU A 138 5.41 7.12 16.60
N ILE A 139 4.89 6.73 17.77
CA ILE A 139 5.29 5.49 18.47
C ILE A 139 5.08 4.27 17.56
N LYS A 140 3.91 4.17 16.90
CA LYS A 140 3.63 3.10 15.92
C LYS A 140 4.57 3.11 14.71
N ALA A 141 5.17 4.26 14.37
CA ALA A 141 6.17 4.35 13.29
C ALA A 141 7.54 3.81 13.70
N TRP A 142 7.84 3.73 15.00
CA TRP A 142 9.09 3.18 15.52
C TRP A 142 8.96 1.73 16.00
N GLU A 143 7.75 1.29 16.38
CA GLU A 143 7.46 -0.09 16.75
C GLU A 143 7.15 -0.92 15.49
N GLU A 144 8.16 -1.61 14.95
CA GLU A 144 7.88 -2.76 14.09
C GLU A 144 7.22 -3.85 14.95
N GLU A 145 5.91 -3.99 14.86
CA GLU A 145 5.16 -5.06 15.52
C GLU A 145 5.55 -6.40 14.89
N PHE A 146 6.50 -7.08 15.51
CA PHE A 146 6.80 -8.48 15.23
C PHE A 146 5.80 -9.36 15.97
N PHE A 147 5.32 -10.43 15.34
CA PHE A 147 4.44 -11.42 15.99
C PHE A 147 5.21 -12.71 16.27
N PRO A 148 4.93 -13.42 17.37
CA PRO A 148 5.44 -14.77 17.56
C PRO A 148 4.87 -15.71 16.48
N CYS A 149 5.64 -16.72 16.10
CA CYS A 149 5.18 -17.78 15.21
C CYS A 149 5.16 -19.12 15.96
N GLU A 150 4.54 -20.14 15.37
CA GLU A 150 4.52 -21.49 15.94
C GLU A 150 5.95 -21.99 16.25
N HIS A 151 6.94 -21.62 15.43
CA HIS A 151 8.34 -22.01 15.63
C HIS A 151 9.04 -21.29 16.79
N THR A 152 8.62 -20.09 17.18
CA THR A 152 9.17 -19.40 18.36
C THR A 152 8.48 -19.87 19.64
N LEU A 153 7.19 -20.21 19.56
CA LEU A 153 6.40 -20.71 20.69
C LEU A 153 6.67 -22.19 21.02
N ALA A 154 6.92 -23.03 20.02
CA ALA A 154 7.19 -24.46 20.20
C ALA A 154 8.69 -24.77 20.22
N LEU A 155 9.53 -23.75 20.43
CA LEU A 155 10.97 -23.89 20.34
C LEU A 155 11.49 -24.79 21.48
N GLN A 156 12.08 -25.93 21.11
CA GLN A 156 12.76 -26.81 22.06
C GLN A 156 14.27 -26.68 21.88
N PRO A 157 14.98 -25.92 22.72
CA PRO A 157 16.44 -25.86 22.69
C PRO A 157 17.04 -27.24 22.98
N ALA A 158 17.90 -27.72 22.09
CA ALA A 158 18.76 -28.87 22.34
C ALA A 158 19.82 -28.44 23.37
N SER A 159 19.93 -29.19 24.46
CA SER A 159 20.94 -28.99 25.51
C SER A 159 22.37 -29.01 24.93
N THR A 160 22.88 -27.84 24.59
CA THR A 160 24.30 -27.60 24.32
C THR A 160 24.82 -26.69 25.43
N GLY A 161 25.98 -27.03 25.99
CA GLY A 161 26.55 -26.34 27.16
C GLY A 161 26.85 -24.85 26.93
N PRO A 162 27.39 -24.15 27.94
CA PRO A 162 27.55 -22.69 27.92
C PRO A 162 28.38 -22.20 26.73
N ILE A 163 27.87 -21.18 26.04
CA ILE A 163 28.55 -20.53 24.91
C ILE A 163 29.56 -19.51 25.45
N GLN A 164 30.70 -19.35 24.75
CA GLN A 164 31.74 -18.40 25.12
C GLN A 164 31.21 -16.95 25.14
N PRO A 165 31.67 -16.09 26.07
CA PRO A 165 31.17 -14.72 26.21
C PRO A 165 31.35 -13.87 24.95
N SER A 166 30.40 -12.94 24.75
CA SER A 166 30.13 -12.15 23.54
C SER A 166 31.34 -11.45 22.90
N GLY A 167 32.41 -11.14 23.65
CA GLY A 167 33.63 -10.52 23.13
C GLY A 167 34.54 -11.43 22.29
N LEU A 168 34.25 -12.73 22.21
CA LEU A 168 35.03 -13.74 21.46
C LEU A 168 34.20 -14.51 20.42
N ALA A 169 32.97 -14.06 20.13
CA ALA A 169 32.07 -14.70 19.18
C ALA A 169 32.57 -14.51 17.73
N GLN A 170 32.78 -15.63 17.02
CA GLN A 170 33.10 -15.67 15.60
C GLN A 170 32.20 -16.69 14.91
N CYS A 171 31.94 -16.48 13.61
CA CYS A 171 31.16 -17.46 12.84
C CYS A 171 31.86 -18.82 12.85
N SER A 172 31.09 -19.90 13.01
CA SER A 172 31.65 -21.26 13.07
C SER A 172 32.28 -21.72 11.76
N THR A 173 31.96 -21.07 10.64
CA THR A 173 32.39 -21.44 9.29
C THR A 173 33.34 -20.42 8.66
N CYS A 174 33.42 -19.18 9.18
CA CYS A 174 34.29 -18.14 8.63
C CYS A 174 34.78 -17.16 9.70
N ASP A 175 35.76 -16.32 9.37
CA ASP A 175 36.41 -15.42 10.34
C ASP A 175 35.64 -14.12 10.63
N LEU A 176 34.36 -14.04 10.25
CA LEU A 176 33.52 -12.88 10.52
C LEU A 176 33.17 -12.78 12.02
N LYS A 177 33.31 -11.58 12.57
CA LYS A 177 33.07 -11.24 13.99
C LYS A 177 31.89 -10.27 14.19
N GLN A 178 31.19 -9.90 13.13
CA GLN A 178 30.08 -8.95 13.12
C GLN A 178 28.90 -9.58 12.38
N ASN A 179 27.67 -9.13 12.66
CA ASN A 179 26.43 -9.66 12.06
C ASN A 179 26.29 -11.18 12.27
N LEU A 180 26.44 -11.60 13.53
CA LEU A 180 26.37 -13.01 13.94
C LEU A 180 24.97 -13.36 14.43
N TRP A 181 24.47 -14.48 13.96
CA TRP A 181 23.17 -15.05 14.28
C TRP A 181 23.38 -16.33 15.07
N LEU A 182 22.87 -16.33 16.30
CA LEU A 182 22.87 -17.46 17.22
C LEU A 182 21.61 -18.29 17.00
N CYS A 183 21.78 -19.54 16.61
CA CYS A 183 20.69 -20.49 16.52
C CYS A 183 20.15 -20.83 17.91
N LEU A 184 18.86 -20.54 18.16
CA LEU A 184 18.25 -20.77 19.47
C LEU A 184 17.94 -22.26 19.74
N THR A 185 18.06 -23.13 18.73
CA THR A 185 17.88 -24.58 18.89
C THR A 185 19.16 -25.28 19.32
N CYS A 186 20.33 -24.89 18.80
CA CYS A 186 21.58 -25.64 19.05
C CYS A 186 22.79 -24.81 19.47
N GLY A 187 22.66 -23.48 19.49
CA GLY A 187 23.74 -22.58 19.87
C GLY A 187 24.82 -22.37 18.80
N SER A 188 24.58 -22.76 17.53
CA SER A 188 25.54 -22.50 16.45
C SER A 188 25.57 -21.02 16.07
N LEU A 189 26.75 -20.52 15.70
CA LEU A 189 26.97 -19.12 15.29
C LEU A 189 27.19 -19.01 13.78
N GLY A 190 26.18 -18.52 13.07
CA GLY A 190 26.25 -18.26 11.63
C GLY A 190 26.37 -16.76 11.34
N CYS A 191 27.15 -16.36 10.34
CA CYS A 191 27.08 -14.99 9.85
C CYS A 191 25.80 -14.77 9.02
N GLY A 192 25.27 -13.54 9.05
CA GLY A 192 24.07 -13.14 8.33
C GLY A 192 24.20 -13.27 6.81
N ARG A 193 23.08 -13.09 6.10
CA ARG A 193 23.05 -13.09 4.62
C ARG A 193 23.88 -11.94 4.06
N ALA A 194 24.45 -12.13 2.87
CA ALA A 194 25.06 -11.04 2.12
C ALA A 194 23.98 -10.03 1.75
N GLN A 195 24.02 -8.83 2.33
CA GLN A 195 23.10 -7.75 2.02
C GLN A 195 23.82 -6.68 1.19
N TYR A 196 23.15 -6.19 0.15
CA TYR A 196 23.63 -5.04 -0.62
C TYR A 196 23.56 -3.79 0.27
N GLY A 197 24.71 -3.27 0.72
CA GLY A 197 24.75 -2.12 1.65
C GLY A 197 25.91 -2.09 2.65
N GLY A 198 26.81 -3.08 2.63
CA GLY A 198 28.09 -3.01 3.35
C GLY A 198 28.13 -3.71 4.71
N ILE A 199 27.08 -4.43 5.11
CA ILE A 199 27.15 -5.34 6.26
C ILE A 199 27.64 -6.69 5.75
N GLY A 200 28.88 -7.04 6.07
CA GLY A 200 29.49 -8.31 5.67
C GLY A 200 28.74 -9.51 6.23
N GLY A 201 28.32 -10.41 5.36
CA GLY A 201 27.66 -11.67 5.70
C GLY A 201 27.76 -12.64 4.54
N ASN A 202 28.01 -13.93 4.82
CA ASN A 202 28.17 -14.97 3.80
C ASN A 202 26.98 -15.96 3.77
N GLY A 203 25.91 -15.69 4.53
CA GLY A 203 24.72 -16.53 4.57
C GLY A 203 24.87 -17.85 5.34
N HIS A 204 25.89 -18.00 6.18
CA HIS A 204 26.10 -19.24 6.93
C HIS A 204 24.98 -19.54 7.94
N GLY A 205 24.25 -18.53 8.42
CA GLY A 205 23.03 -18.75 9.21
C GLY A 205 21.91 -19.46 8.43
N LEU A 206 21.75 -19.12 7.14
CA LEU A 206 20.78 -19.79 6.25
C LEU A 206 21.26 -21.20 5.88
N ALA A 207 22.55 -21.36 5.54
CA ALA A 207 23.12 -22.67 5.24
C ALA A 207 23.01 -23.64 6.43
N HIS A 208 23.14 -23.13 7.66
CA HIS A 208 22.90 -23.90 8.88
C HIS A 208 21.44 -24.37 8.97
N TYR A 209 20.47 -23.50 8.68
CA TYR A 209 19.05 -23.88 8.63
C TYR A 209 18.79 -24.93 7.56
N GLU A 210 19.31 -24.78 6.34
CA GLU A 210 19.11 -25.75 5.25
C GLU A 210 19.65 -27.15 5.60
N GLN A 211 20.72 -27.23 6.40
CA GLN A 211 21.33 -28.49 6.81
C GLN A 211 20.65 -29.14 8.03
N THR A 212 20.19 -28.33 8.98
CA THR A 212 19.72 -28.81 10.29
C THR A 212 18.22 -28.65 10.52
N SER A 213 17.54 -27.89 9.66
CA SER A 213 16.14 -27.46 9.81
C SER A 213 15.87 -26.71 11.12
N HIS A 214 16.88 -26.08 11.73
CA HIS A 214 16.70 -25.26 12.94
C HIS A 214 16.09 -23.89 12.61
N PRO A 215 14.83 -23.62 12.99
CA PRO A 215 14.05 -22.58 12.35
C PRO A 215 14.34 -21.17 12.88
N VAL A 216 14.81 -21.00 14.12
CA VAL A 216 14.86 -19.67 14.78
C VAL A 216 16.29 -19.30 15.18
N SER A 217 16.70 -18.07 14.89
CA SER A 217 17.98 -17.51 15.30
C SER A 217 17.84 -16.08 15.81
N VAL A 218 18.67 -15.71 16.78
CA VAL A 218 18.75 -14.36 17.38
C VAL A 218 20.05 -13.67 16.97
N LYS A 219 20.01 -12.37 16.67
CA LYS A 219 21.20 -11.61 16.28
C LYS A 219 21.99 -11.17 17.51
N LEU A 220 23.23 -11.64 17.63
CA LEU A 220 24.16 -11.22 18.68
C LEU A 220 24.50 -9.73 18.53
N GLY A 221 24.40 -8.97 19.63
CA GLY A 221 24.64 -7.53 19.66
C GLY A 221 23.38 -6.66 19.65
N THR A 222 22.22 -7.24 19.34
CA THR A 222 20.90 -6.54 19.41
C THR A 222 20.10 -6.85 20.68
N ILE A 223 20.66 -7.70 21.57
CA ILE A 223 20.03 -8.11 22.81
C ILE A 223 20.03 -6.93 23.80
N THR A 224 18.85 -6.59 24.28
CA THR A 224 18.62 -5.51 25.25
C THR A 224 18.38 -6.06 26.66
N PRO A 225 18.70 -5.29 27.73
CA PRO A 225 18.40 -5.68 29.11
C PRO A 225 16.93 -5.99 29.38
N GLU A 226 16.02 -5.41 28.61
CA GLU A 226 14.56 -5.57 28.71
C GLU A 226 14.06 -6.90 28.13
N GLY A 227 14.93 -7.71 27.52
CA GLY A 227 14.56 -9.00 26.94
C GLY A 227 14.06 -8.93 25.50
N SER A 228 14.35 -7.83 24.79
CA SER A 228 14.11 -7.73 23.34
C SER A 228 15.41 -7.91 22.54
N ALA A 229 15.32 -8.58 21.39
CA ALA A 229 16.42 -8.76 20.44
C ALA A 229 15.85 -9.01 19.03
N ASP A 230 16.68 -8.82 17.99
CA ASP A 230 16.28 -9.16 16.62
C ASP A 230 16.27 -10.69 16.46
N ILE A 231 15.10 -11.26 16.22
CA ILE A 231 14.90 -12.69 16.02
C ILE A 231 14.38 -12.94 14.60
N TYR A 232 14.99 -13.89 13.92
CA TYR A 232 14.62 -14.29 12.57
C TYR A 232 14.23 -15.76 12.53
N CYS A 233 13.07 -16.03 11.93
CA CYS A 233 12.60 -17.38 11.66
C CYS A 233 12.86 -17.71 10.19
N TYR A 234 13.79 -18.64 9.93
CA TYR A 234 14.11 -19.12 8.59
C TYR A 234 12.99 -19.96 7.95
N ALA A 235 12.16 -20.64 8.76
CA ALA A 235 11.00 -21.39 8.28
C ALA A 235 9.87 -20.47 7.78
N CYS A 236 9.59 -19.38 8.52
CA CYS A 236 8.64 -18.34 8.07
C CYS A 236 9.27 -17.35 7.08
N ASN A 237 10.60 -17.38 6.93
CA ASN A 237 11.40 -16.41 6.21
C ASN A 237 11.08 -14.95 6.58
N ASP A 238 10.92 -14.69 7.88
CA ASP A 238 10.45 -13.40 8.41
C ASP A 238 10.98 -13.16 9.84
N ALA A 239 11.02 -11.90 10.27
CA ALA A 239 11.38 -11.51 11.63
C ALA A 239 10.19 -11.73 12.58
N ARG A 240 10.47 -12.27 13.77
CA ARG A 240 9.44 -12.75 14.73
C ARG A 240 9.76 -12.33 16.15
N LEU A 241 8.78 -12.41 17.04
CA LEU A 241 9.03 -12.31 18.49
C LEU A 241 9.17 -13.68 19.11
N ASP A 242 10.01 -13.74 20.13
CA ASP A 242 10.11 -14.84 21.06
C ASP A 242 9.73 -14.33 22.45
N PRO A 243 8.51 -14.63 22.93
CA PRO A 243 8.06 -14.23 24.26
C PRO A 243 8.91 -14.83 25.39
N GLU A 244 9.62 -15.93 25.12
CA GLU A 244 10.42 -16.70 26.06
C GLU A 244 11.94 -16.57 25.76
N LEU A 245 12.34 -15.50 25.08
CA LEU A 245 13.74 -15.26 24.69
C LEU A 245 14.70 -15.32 25.88
N ALA A 246 14.32 -14.74 27.03
CA ALA A 246 15.15 -14.73 28.23
C ALA A 246 15.44 -16.15 28.74
N SER A 247 14.45 -17.03 28.72
CA SER A 247 14.62 -18.45 29.06
C SER A 247 15.49 -19.18 28.05
N HIS A 248 15.28 -18.95 26.75
CA HIS A 248 16.10 -19.58 25.70
C HIS A 248 17.56 -19.16 25.78
N LEU A 249 17.84 -17.87 25.99
CA LEU A 249 19.20 -17.35 26.15
C LEU A 249 19.88 -17.82 27.45
N ALA A 250 19.11 -17.97 28.55
CA ALA A 250 19.63 -18.46 29.80
C ALA A 250 20.16 -19.90 29.70
N MET A 251 19.58 -20.75 28.83
CA MET A 251 20.07 -22.11 28.60
C MET A 251 21.47 -22.14 27.97
N PHE A 252 21.79 -21.14 27.15
CA PHE A 252 23.12 -20.97 26.57
C PHE A 252 24.12 -20.24 27.48
N GLY A 253 23.69 -19.89 28.70
CA GLY A 253 24.50 -19.15 29.67
C GLY A 253 24.55 -17.63 29.44
N ILE A 254 23.65 -17.08 28.61
CA ILE A 254 23.59 -15.65 28.31
C ILE A 254 22.55 -14.98 29.22
N ASN A 255 23.02 -14.17 30.18
CA ASN A 255 22.14 -13.37 31.02
C ASN A 255 21.77 -12.06 30.33
N VAL A 256 20.51 -11.93 29.94
CA VAL A 256 19.93 -10.76 29.25
C VAL A 256 20.17 -9.46 30.03
N ALA A 257 20.04 -9.47 31.36
CA ALA A 257 20.18 -8.26 32.19
C ALA A 257 21.61 -7.67 32.21
N THR A 258 22.59 -8.44 31.74
CA THR A 258 24.00 -8.03 31.64
C THR A 258 24.43 -7.66 30.22
N GLN A 259 23.55 -7.81 29.24
CA GLN A 259 23.84 -7.43 27.85
C GLN A 259 23.59 -5.94 27.65
N GLU A 260 24.47 -5.28 26.91
CA GLU A 260 24.27 -3.93 26.40
C GLU A 260 24.21 -4.03 24.87
N LYS A 261 23.29 -3.29 24.25
CA LYS A 261 23.14 -3.28 22.78
C LYS A 261 24.41 -2.72 22.14
N THR A 262 25.17 -3.55 21.44
CA THR A 262 26.46 -3.20 20.81
C THR A 262 26.38 -3.08 19.29
N GLU A 263 25.36 -3.66 18.67
CA GLU A 263 25.09 -3.56 17.23
C GLU A 263 23.73 -2.88 16.99
N LYS A 264 23.63 -2.20 15.85
CA LYS A 264 22.35 -1.64 15.41
C LYS A 264 21.39 -2.76 15.04
N SER A 265 20.14 -2.60 15.46
CA SER A 265 19.02 -3.42 15.02
C SER A 265 18.84 -3.33 13.51
N MET A 266 18.20 -4.33 12.92
CA MET A 266 17.83 -4.32 11.50
C MET A 266 17.02 -3.08 11.13
N THR A 267 16.09 -2.64 12.00
CA THR A 267 15.27 -1.44 11.81
C THR A 267 16.11 -0.17 11.80
N GLU A 268 17.06 -0.01 12.72
CA GLU A 268 17.99 1.14 12.74
C GLU A 268 18.92 1.17 11.53
N LEU A 269 19.35 0.00 11.05
CA LEU A 269 20.13 -0.12 9.82
C LEU A 269 19.29 0.25 8.60
N GLN A 270 18.02 -0.17 8.55
CA GLN A 270 17.08 0.22 7.51
C GLN A 270 16.86 1.74 7.52
N ILE A 271 16.70 2.35 8.69
CA ILE A 271 16.57 3.82 8.83
C ILE A 271 17.83 4.53 8.37
N GLU A 272 19.02 4.08 8.79
CA GLU A 272 20.29 4.66 8.34
C GLU A 272 20.46 4.50 6.83
N HIS A 273 20.04 3.37 6.28
CA HIS A 273 20.08 3.10 4.85
C HIS A 273 19.08 3.97 4.08
N ASN A 274 17.87 4.18 4.59
CA ASN A 274 16.90 5.14 4.06
C ASN A 274 17.46 6.57 4.11
N LEU A 275 18.13 6.96 5.20
CA LEU A 275 18.82 8.25 5.31
C LEU A 275 19.99 8.36 4.33
N LYS A 276 20.69 7.25 4.02
CA LYS A 276 21.72 7.19 2.98
C LYS A 276 21.16 7.17 1.56
N TYR A 277 19.92 6.71 1.38
CA TYR A 277 19.24 6.69 0.08
C TYR A 277 18.79 8.06 -0.40
N ASP A 278 18.82 9.06 0.47
CA ASP A 278 18.53 10.46 0.14
C ASP A 278 19.13 10.77 -1.23
N PHE A 279 18.24 11.08 -2.19
CA PHE A 279 18.67 11.42 -3.53
C PHE A 279 19.66 12.56 -3.40
N SER A 280 20.84 12.43 -4.00
CA SER A 280 21.86 13.47 -3.90
C SER A 280 21.21 14.78 -4.32
N LEU A 281 20.95 15.66 -3.35
CA LEU A 281 20.44 17.00 -3.59
C LEU A 281 21.54 17.91 -4.10
N LEU A 282 22.61 17.33 -4.66
CA LEU A 282 23.70 18.01 -5.31
C LEU A 282 23.51 17.78 -6.81
N SER A 283 23.54 18.88 -7.56
CA SER A 283 23.74 18.88 -9.00
C SER A 283 25.09 18.23 -9.35
N GLU A 284 25.29 17.87 -10.61
CA GLU A 284 26.53 17.27 -11.11
C GLU A 284 27.78 18.13 -10.84
N ASP A 285 27.61 19.45 -10.74
CA ASP A 285 28.66 20.41 -10.35
C ASP A 285 29.02 20.36 -8.84
N GLY A 286 28.40 19.47 -8.06
CA GLY A 286 28.53 19.38 -6.60
C GLY A 286 27.81 20.49 -5.83
N LYS A 287 26.99 21.30 -6.51
CA LYS A 287 26.19 22.38 -5.89
C LYS A 287 24.85 21.87 -5.41
N ALA A 288 24.43 22.27 -4.22
CA ALA A 288 23.09 21.93 -3.71
C ALA A 288 21.97 22.48 -4.61
N LEU A 289 20.97 21.64 -4.90
CA LEU A 289 19.77 22.01 -5.65
C LEU A 289 19.00 23.08 -4.88
N GLN A 290 18.47 24.05 -5.62
CA GLN A 290 17.79 25.20 -5.04
C GLN A 290 16.42 24.78 -4.49
N PRO A 291 16.14 24.98 -3.18
CA PRO A 291 14.80 24.80 -2.63
C PRO A 291 13.82 25.76 -3.26
N VAL A 292 12.61 25.27 -3.51
CA VAL A 292 11.52 26.07 -4.05
C VAL A 292 10.35 26.13 -3.06
N PHE A 293 9.68 27.27 -3.04
CA PHE A 293 8.62 27.59 -2.09
C PHE A 293 7.45 28.24 -2.83
N GLY A 294 6.24 28.04 -2.32
CA GLY A 294 5.03 28.67 -2.85
C GLY A 294 3.86 27.70 -3.06
N PRO A 295 2.77 28.18 -3.68
CA PRO A 295 1.58 27.37 -3.98
C PRO A 295 1.93 26.14 -4.82
N GLY A 296 1.51 24.95 -4.37
CA GLY A 296 1.79 23.69 -5.06
C GLY A 296 3.24 23.19 -4.94
N LEU A 297 4.06 23.81 -4.07
CA LEU A 297 5.46 23.47 -3.85
C LEU A 297 5.72 23.02 -2.40
N THR A 298 4.69 22.47 -1.74
CA THR A 298 4.77 22.02 -0.35
C THR A 298 5.23 20.57 -0.29
N GLY A 299 6.21 20.28 0.56
CA GLY A 299 6.73 18.93 0.81
C GLY A 299 5.88 18.13 1.81
N LEU A 300 6.05 16.82 1.83
CA LEU A 300 5.38 15.90 2.76
C LEU A 300 6.42 15.23 3.64
N LYS A 301 6.39 15.49 4.94
CA LYS A 301 7.33 14.91 5.89
C LYS A 301 7.19 13.40 5.97
N ASN A 302 8.32 12.70 5.97
CA ASN A 302 8.34 11.25 6.12
C ASN A 302 7.84 10.83 7.52
N LEU A 303 6.84 9.94 7.57
CA LEU A 303 6.21 9.43 8.79
C LEU A 303 6.80 8.07 9.22
N GLY A 304 7.96 7.68 8.68
CA GLY A 304 8.48 6.32 8.75
C GLY A 304 8.01 5.53 7.52
N ASN A 305 8.91 5.37 6.54
CA ASN A 305 8.67 4.63 5.30
C ASN A 305 7.48 5.12 4.44
N SER A 306 7.07 6.38 4.57
CA SER A 306 5.87 6.89 3.88
C SER A 306 6.15 7.55 2.52
N CYS A 307 7.34 7.37 1.94
CA CYS A 307 7.75 8.05 0.71
C CYS A 307 6.95 7.60 -0.53
N TYR A 308 6.45 6.35 -0.55
CA TYR A 308 5.54 5.86 -1.59
C TYR A 308 4.25 6.69 -1.63
N MET A 309 3.65 6.93 -0.46
CA MET A 309 2.43 7.73 -0.30
C MET A 309 2.72 9.18 -0.66
N ALA A 310 3.84 9.74 -0.18
CA ALA A 310 4.22 11.11 -0.51
C ALA A 310 4.35 11.32 -2.02
N SER A 311 5.05 10.43 -2.72
CA SER A 311 5.26 10.52 -4.17
C SER A 311 3.96 10.42 -4.97
N VAL A 312 3.06 9.52 -4.57
CA VAL A 312 1.73 9.37 -5.21
C VAL A 312 0.85 10.59 -4.96
N LEU A 313 0.78 11.09 -3.72
CA LEU A 313 -0.03 12.26 -3.38
C LEU A 313 0.43 13.51 -4.13
N GLN A 314 1.74 13.77 -4.17
CA GLN A 314 2.30 14.90 -4.92
C GLN A 314 1.91 14.81 -6.40
N THR A 315 2.02 13.61 -6.99
CA THR A 315 1.69 13.37 -8.40
C THR A 315 0.20 13.56 -8.69
N VAL A 316 -0.68 13.02 -7.85
CA VAL A 316 -2.14 13.13 -8.01
C VAL A 316 -2.62 14.57 -7.84
N PHE A 317 -2.11 15.29 -6.84
CA PHE A 317 -2.47 16.69 -6.61
C PHE A 317 -1.81 17.67 -7.59
N ALA A 318 -0.92 17.21 -8.47
CA ALA A 318 -0.46 18.00 -9.62
C ALA A 318 -1.47 18.03 -10.78
N LEU A 319 -2.52 17.20 -10.74
CA LEU A 319 -3.54 17.10 -11.78
C LEU A 319 -4.71 18.07 -11.50
N PRO A 320 -5.13 18.89 -12.48
CA PRO A 320 -6.19 19.89 -12.28
C PRO A 320 -7.52 19.30 -11.76
N ALA A 321 -7.88 18.08 -12.17
CA ALA A 321 -9.11 17.42 -11.73
C ALA A 321 -9.14 17.22 -10.20
N PHE A 322 -8.04 16.77 -9.60
CA PHE A 322 -7.94 16.59 -8.15
C PHE A 322 -7.85 17.94 -7.43
N GLN A 323 -7.10 18.89 -7.97
CA GLN A 323 -6.99 20.25 -7.42
C GLN A 323 -8.37 20.91 -7.33
N ASN A 324 -9.08 20.98 -8.44
CA ASN A 324 -10.39 21.65 -8.53
C ASN A 324 -11.43 20.96 -7.64
N ARG A 325 -11.44 19.62 -7.65
CA ARG A 325 -12.41 18.83 -6.88
C ARG A 325 -12.26 19.02 -5.38
N TYR A 326 -11.05 18.92 -4.86
CA TYR A 326 -10.82 18.94 -3.42
C TYR A 326 -10.58 20.35 -2.89
N LEU A 327 -10.01 21.30 -3.64
CA LEU A 327 -10.00 22.71 -3.20
C LEU A 327 -11.40 23.33 -3.16
N GLY A 328 -12.33 22.86 -4.00
CA GLY A 328 -13.73 23.27 -3.99
C GLY A 328 -14.54 22.71 -2.81
N ALA A 329 -14.02 21.73 -2.06
CA ALA A 329 -14.73 21.04 -0.99
C ALA A 329 -14.68 21.74 0.38
N LYS A 330 -14.38 23.05 0.44
CA LYS A 330 -14.23 23.81 1.70
C LYS A 330 -15.46 23.73 2.61
N GLU A 331 -16.64 23.83 2.01
CA GLU A 331 -17.93 23.82 2.72
C GLU A 331 -18.26 22.44 3.32
N HIS A 332 -17.53 21.38 2.93
CA HIS A 332 -17.74 20.05 3.49
C HIS A 332 -17.50 20.01 5.00
N ALA A 333 -16.62 20.87 5.53
CA ALA A 333 -16.38 20.96 6.96
C ALA A 333 -17.67 21.22 7.77
N GLU A 334 -18.62 21.96 7.20
CA GLU A 334 -19.90 22.34 7.83
C GLU A 334 -20.93 21.21 7.76
N THR A 335 -20.95 20.46 6.65
CA THR A 335 -21.95 19.44 6.33
C THR A 335 -21.47 18.00 6.50
N CYS A 336 -20.23 17.81 6.98
CA CYS A 336 -19.62 16.49 7.09
C CYS A 336 -20.52 15.50 7.88
N PRO A 337 -20.83 14.31 7.33
CA PRO A 337 -21.71 13.35 8.01
C PRO A 337 -21.01 12.61 9.16
N GLU A 338 -19.67 12.57 9.16
CA GLU A 338 -18.90 11.81 10.14
C GLU A 338 -18.76 12.56 11.48
N PRO A 339 -18.72 11.85 12.63
CA PRO A 339 -18.56 12.45 13.95
C PRO A 339 -17.25 13.23 14.13
N LEU A 340 -16.16 12.72 13.54
CA LEU A 340 -14.84 13.34 13.54
C LEU A 340 -14.37 13.57 12.10
N PRO A 341 -13.90 14.78 11.75
CA PRO A 341 -13.34 15.04 10.42
C PRO A 341 -12.09 14.20 10.07
N SER A 342 -11.40 13.66 11.07
CA SER A 342 -10.28 12.74 10.89
C SER A 342 -10.68 11.41 10.23
N ASP A 343 -11.92 10.96 10.43
CA ASP A 343 -12.44 9.71 9.89
C ASP A 343 -13.13 9.89 8.53
N CYS A 344 -13.20 11.12 8.01
CA CYS A 344 -13.88 11.42 6.75
C CYS A 344 -12.89 11.57 5.60
N VAL A 345 -13.03 10.75 4.55
CA VAL A 345 -12.17 10.75 3.36
C VAL A 345 -12.16 12.12 2.69
N GLU A 346 -13.34 12.71 2.50
CA GLU A 346 -13.51 14.04 1.88
C GLU A 346 -12.81 15.14 2.70
N CYS A 347 -12.94 15.14 4.04
CA CYS A 347 -12.25 16.11 4.90
C CYS A 347 -10.72 15.93 4.82
N GLN A 348 -10.21 14.70 4.85
CA GLN A 348 -8.77 14.46 4.78
C GLN A 348 -8.21 14.79 3.39
N MET A 349 -8.92 14.46 2.31
CA MET A 349 -8.52 14.84 0.95
C MET A 349 -8.52 16.36 0.75
N HIS A 350 -9.53 17.07 1.29
CA HIS A 350 -9.55 18.54 1.31
C HIS A 350 -8.36 19.11 2.08
N LYS A 351 -8.08 18.56 3.28
CA LYS A 351 -6.94 18.95 4.12
C LYS A 351 -5.61 18.80 3.36
N ILE A 352 -5.40 17.68 2.67
CA ILE A 352 -4.20 17.47 1.83
C ILE A 352 -4.15 18.50 0.69
N ALA A 353 -5.27 18.71 -0.02
CA ALA A 353 -5.34 19.67 -1.12
C ALA A 353 -4.99 21.09 -0.67
N GLU A 354 -5.60 21.58 0.41
CA GLU A 354 -5.30 22.90 0.96
C GLU A 354 -3.84 22.98 1.44
N GLY A 355 -3.36 21.95 2.14
CA GLY A 355 -1.98 21.87 2.61
C GLY A 355 -0.96 22.00 1.49
N LEU A 356 -1.12 21.19 0.43
CA LEU A 356 -0.17 21.14 -0.68
C LEU A 356 -0.24 22.39 -1.58
N LEU A 357 -1.45 22.84 -1.89
CA LEU A 357 -1.70 23.81 -2.97
C LEU A 357 -1.75 25.26 -2.48
N SER A 358 -2.03 25.52 -1.20
CA SER A 358 -2.14 26.90 -0.69
C SER A 358 -0.81 27.66 -0.62
N GLY A 359 0.31 26.94 -0.49
CA GLY A 359 1.63 27.53 -0.27
C GLY A 359 1.88 28.06 1.14
N ARG A 360 0.91 27.92 2.07
CA ARG A 360 1.04 28.39 3.46
C ARG A 360 2.16 27.71 4.23
N TYR A 361 2.35 26.43 3.95
CA TYR A 361 3.30 25.54 4.63
C TYR A 361 4.60 25.35 3.84
N ALA A 362 4.65 25.83 2.59
CA ALA A 362 5.86 25.89 1.79
C ALA A 362 6.71 27.10 2.20
N LYS A 363 7.18 27.11 3.46
CA LYS A 363 8.06 28.15 4.01
C LYS A 363 9.34 27.53 4.55
N PRO A 364 10.47 28.27 4.58
CA PRO A 364 11.69 27.81 5.23
C PRO A 364 11.43 27.45 6.70
N ALA A 365 12.00 26.34 7.16
CA ALA A 365 11.88 25.88 8.54
C ALA A 365 12.37 26.94 9.56
N ASN A 366 11.62 27.15 10.64
CA ASN A 366 11.93 28.19 11.63
C ASN A 366 13.16 27.88 12.52
N TYR A 367 13.62 26.62 12.57
CA TYR A 367 14.70 26.17 13.46
C TYR A 367 16.11 26.55 13.03
N SER A 368 16.30 27.13 11.84
CA SER A 368 17.64 27.38 11.30
C SER A 368 18.22 28.75 11.65
N GLN A 369 17.66 29.50 12.61
CA GLN A 369 18.23 30.79 13.03
C GLN A 369 19.53 30.65 13.84
N ASP A 370 19.83 29.47 14.39
CA ASP A 370 21.05 29.25 15.18
C ASP A 370 22.28 28.81 14.35
N VAL A 371 22.19 28.78 13.02
CA VAL A 371 23.34 28.49 12.12
C VAL A 371 23.64 29.71 11.23
N THR A 372 23.72 30.90 11.83
CA THR A 372 24.15 32.12 11.13
C THR A 372 25.66 32.35 11.21
N ASP A 373 26.48 31.32 10.96
CA ASP A 373 27.94 31.52 10.83
C ASP A 373 28.62 30.64 9.75
N SER A 374 27.85 30.14 8.78
CA SER A 374 28.41 29.56 7.55
C SER A 374 27.46 29.85 6.40
N GLY A 375 27.81 30.83 5.56
CA GLY A 375 26.96 31.41 4.50
C GLY A 375 26.58 30.49 3.33
N ASN A 376 26.31 29.20 3.56
CA ASN A 376 25.91 28.21 2.56
C ASN A 376 24.92 27.13 3.09
N ALA A 377 24.27 27.31 4.23
CA ALA A 377 23.26 26.35 4.70
C ALA A 377 21.95 26.50 3.91
N VAL A 378 21.64 25.51 3.07
CA VAL A 378 20.37 25.45 2.34
C VAL A 378 19.25 25.12 3.32
N VAL A 379 18.28 26.04 3.48
CA VAL A 379 17.13 25.85 4.37
C VAL A 379 15.97 25.24 3.59
N PHE A 380 15.51 24.07 4.03
CA PHE A 380 14.32 23.40 3.48
C PHE A 380 13.07 23.76 4.28
N GLN A 381 11.90 23.34 3.80
CA GLN A 381 10.63 23.45 4.52
C GLN A 381 10.46 22.33 5.56
N ASP A 382 9.63 22.56 6.58
CA ASP A 382 9.34 21.55 7.61
C ASP A 382 8.52 20.36 7.07
N GLY A 383 7.78 20.58 5.98
CA GLY A 383 6.89 19.59 5.35
C GLY A 383 5.61 19.32 6.15
N LEU A 384 4.56 18.87 5.47
CA LEU A 384 3.29 18.49 6.11
C LEU A 384 3.37 17.09 6.70
N LYS A 385 2.72 16.83 7.84
CA LYS A 385 2.61 15.49 8.43
C LYS A 385 1.22 14.88 8.14
N PRO A 386 1.02 14.13 7.04
CA PRO A 386 -0.29 13.56 6.69
C PRO A 386 -0.67 12.31 7.51
N SER A 387 -0.48 12.34 8.84
CA SER A 387 -0.70 11.18 9.73
C SER A 387 -2.17 10.76 9.79
N GLY A 388 -3.09 11.73 9.93
CA GLY A 388 -4.53 11.47 9.92
C GLY A 388 -5.00 10.85 8.61
N PHE A 389 -4.47 11.34 7.47
CA PHE A 389 -4.76 10.78 6.15
C PHE A 389 -4.23 9.34 6.03
N LYS A 390 -2.97 9.08 6.40
CA LYS A 390 -2.38 7.74 6.37
C LYS A 390 -3.19 6.75 7.20
N SER A 391 -3.55 7.14 8.42
CA SER A 391 -4.34 6.29 9.33
C SER A 391 -5.73 5.98 8.78
N LEU A 392 -6.35 6.93 8.07
CA LEU A 392 -7.68 6.75 7.48
C LEU A 392 -7.64 5.83 6.26
N ILE A 393 -6.75 6.10 5.31
CA ILE A 393 -6.67 5.32 4.06
C ILE A 393 -6.13 3.91 4.29
N GLY A 394 -5.24 3.74 5.28
CA GLY A 394 -4.75 2.42 5.68
C GLY A 394 -5.71 1.62 6.56
N LYS A 395 -6.82 2.20 7.03
CA LYS A 395 -7.73 1.53 7.99
C LYS A 395 -8.35 0.29 7.35
N GLY A 396 -8.08 -0.87 7.97
CA GLY A 396 -8.59 -2.18 7.51
C GLY A 396 -7.83 -2.79 6.34
N HIS A 397 -6.68 -2.22 5.93
CA HIS A 397 -5.81 -2.82 4.93
C HIS A 397 -4.59 -3.46 5.60
N GLU A 398 -4.29 -4.71 5.27
CA GLU A 398 -3.18 -5.47 5.89
C GLU A 398 -1.85 -4.73 5.75
N GLU A 399 -1.49 -4.33 4.53
CA GLU A 399 -0.22 -3.64 4.27
C GLU A 399 -0.21 -2.14 4.66
N PHE A 400 -1.14 -1.33 4.13
CA PHE A 400 -1.11 0.13 4.33
C PHE A 400 -1.48 0.60 5.75
N SER A 401 -2.02 -0.26 6.60
CA SER A 401 -2.21 0.03 8.04
C SER A 401 -0.90 0.02 8.83
N THR A 402 0.13 -0.64 8.30
CA THR A 402 1.46 -0.75 8.89
C THR A 402 2.32 0.47 8.56
N MET A 403 3.49 0.55 9.19
CA MET A 403 4.51 1.57 8.92
C MET A 403 5.68 1.00 8.09
N ARG A 404 5.45 -0.10 7.38
CA ARG A 404 6.42 -0.74 6.48
C ARG A 404 6.52 0.02 5.15
N GLN A 405 7.60 -0.25 4.41
CA GLN A 405 7.74 0.22 3.04
C GLN A 405 6.77 -0.53 2.13
N GLN A 406 6.14 0.19 1.21
CA GLN A 406 5.11 -0.34 0.32
C GLN A 406 5.33 0.13 -1.12
N ASP A 407 4.67 -0.54 -2.05
CA ASP A 407 4.73 -0.21 -3.46
C ASP A 407 3.87 1.01 -3.82
N SER A 408 4.42 1.91 -4.66
CA SER A 408 3.72 3.14 -5.04
C SER A 408 2.59 2.92 -6.06
N GLU A 409 2.66 1.89 -6.90
CA GLU A 409 1.59 1.56 -7.85
C GLU A 409 0.42 0.91 -7.14
N GLU A 410 0.70 -0.02 -6.22
CA GLU A 410 -0.30 -0.65 -5.38
C GLU A 410 -1.03 0.40 -4.51
N PHE A 411 -0.28 1.32 -3.90
CA PHE A 411 -0.88 2.42 -3.13
C PHE A 411 -1.74 3.35 -4.01
N PHE A 412 -1.33 3.62 -5.25
CA PHE A 412 -2.14 4.40 -6.18
C PHE A 412 -3.46 3.71 -6.52
N GLY A 413 -3.42 2.40 -6.82
CA GLY A 413 -4.62 1.60 -7.06
C GLY A 413 -5.55 1.56 -5.84
N HIS A 414 -4.98 1.34 -4.65
CA HIS A 414 -5.73 1.38 -3.38
C HIS A 414 -6.39 2.74 -3.15
N LEU A 415 -5.67 3.84 -3.34
CA LEU A 415 -6.20 5.19 -3.20
C LEU A 415 -7.39 5.42 -4.15
N VAL A 416 -7.25 5.06 -5.43
CA VAL A 416 -8.33 5.17 -6.42
C VAL A 416 -9.57 4.38 -5.98
N ASN A 417 -9.38 3.15 -5.49
CA ASN A 417 -10.48 2.31 -5.01
C ASN A 417 -11.17 2.88 -3.77
N VAL A 418 -10.42 3.43 -2.82
CA VAL A 418 -10.97 4.09 -1.62
C VAL A 418 -11.80 5.31 -2.00
N LEU A 419 -11.32 6.13 -2.93
CA LEU A 419 -12.05 7.31 -3.40
C LEU A 419 -13.34 6.94 -4.14
N ARG A 420 -13.31 5.91 -5.00
CA ARG A 420 -14.50 5.41 -5.68
C ARG A 420 -15.51 4.83 -4.71
N ARG A 421 -15.07 4.11 -3.67
CA ARG A 421 -15.92 3.60 -2.60
C ARG A 421 -16.61 4.74 -1.84
N ASP A 422 -15.89 5.78 -1.49
CA ASP A 422 -16.48 6.96 -0.84
C ASP A 422 -17.48 7.68 -1.77
N GLY A 423 -17.16 7.78 -3.06
CA GLY A 423 -18.05 8.32 -4.09
C GLY A 423 -19.35 7.52 -4.27
N LYS A 424 -19.31 6.18 -4.10
CA LYS A 424 -20.52 5.33 -4.12
C LYS A 424 -21.37 5.53 -2.88
N LYS A 425 -20.76 5.70 -1.71
CA LYS A 425 -21.47 5.95 -0.43
C LYS A 425 -22.27 7.26 -0.47
N PHE A 426 -21.75 8.28 -1.17
CA PHE A 426 -22.39 9.60 -1.27
C PHE A 426 -22.55 10.04 -2.74
N LYS A 427 -23.79 9.98 -3.27
CA LYS A 427 -24.10 10.29 -4.68
C LYS A 427 -23.50 11.61 -5.19
N ASP A 428 -23.59 12.69 -4.41
CA ASP A 428 -23.05 14.02 -4.77
C ASP A 428 -21.52 14.04 -4.91
N ARG A 429 -20.81 13.08 -4.30
CA ARG A 429 -19.36 12.90 -4.43
C ARG A 429 -19.02 12.07 -5.66
N GLY A 430 -19.83 11.04 -5.95
CA GLY A 430 -19.68 10.18 -7.13
C GLY A 430 -19.84 10.93 -8.45
N GLU A 431 -20.75 11.91 -8.53
CA GLU A 431 -20.91 12.75 -9.73
C GLU A 431 -19.67 13.62 -10.04
N ARG A 432 -18.85 13.90 -9.03
CA ARG A 432 -17.64 14.70 -9.12
C ARG A 432 -16.38 13.86 -8.86
N ASP A 433 -16.41 12.58 -9.22
CA ASP A 433 -15.30 11.66 -9.00
C ASP A 433 -14.08 12.04 -9.87
N PRO A 434 -12.96 12.47 -9.25
CA PRO A 434 -11.77 12.88 -10.00
C PRO A 434 -11.01 11.68 -10.57
N THR A 435 -11.29 10.45 -10.13
CA THR A 435 -10.58 9.23 -10.59
C THR A 435 -10.97 8.80 -12.00
N GLN A 436 -12.06 9.34 -12.55
CA GLN A 436 -12.53 9.06 -13.92
C GLN A 436 -11.52 9.50 -14.99
N ILE A 437 -10.62 10.43 -14.67
CA ILE A 437 -9.57 10.86 -15.60
C ILE A 437 -8.58 9.74 -15.95
N PHE A 438 -8.41 8.77 -15.05
CA PHE A 438 -7.52 7.62 -15.23
C PHE A 438 -8.22 6.44 -15.89
N ALA A 439 -9.55 6.34 -15.76
CA ALA A 439 -10.30 5.19 -16.22
C ALA A 439 -10.33 5.09 -17.75
N TYR A 440 -9.97 3.92 -18.26
CA TYR A 440 -10.12 3.57 -19.66
C TYR A 440 -10.48 2.10 -19.83
N ALA A 441 -10.78 1.72 -21.06
CA ALA A 441 -11.10 0.35 -21.40
C ALA A 441 -10.13 -0.23 -22.42
N THR A 442 -9.82 -1.51 -22.26
CA THR A 442 -9.05 -2.31 -23.22
C THR A 442 -9.98 -3.33 -23.88
N GLU A 443 -9.80 -3.52 -25.19
CA GLU A 443 -10.47 -4.53 -25.99
C GLU A 443 -9.52 -5.72 -26.17
N GLN A 444 -9.91 -6.89 -25.64
CA GLN A 444 -9.24 -8.16 -25.91
C GLN A 444 -9.97 -8.89 -27.02
N ARG A 445 -9.24 -9.24 -28.08
CA ARG A 445 -9.72 -10.02 -29.22
C ARG A 445 -9.05 -11.40 -29.21
N LEU A 446 -9.84 -12.45 -29.08
CA LEU A 446 -9.42 -13.84 -29.22
C LEU A 446 -9.87 -14.36 -30.58
N GLN A 447 -8.99 -15.00 -31.35
CA GLN A 447 -9.32 -15.59 -32.65
C GLN A 447 -8.83 -17.02 -32.74
N CYS A 448 -9.72 -17.96 -33.05
CA CYS A 448 -9.33 -19.34 -33.35
C CYS A 448 -8.57 -19.42 -34.69
N THR A 449 -7.40 -20.08 -34.73
CA THR A 449 -6.63 -20.20 -35.97
C THR A 449 -7.28 -21.11 -37.01
N GLN A 450 -8.11 -22.08 -36.59
CA GLN A 450 -8.79 -23.05 -37.45
C GLN A 450 -10.13 -22.52 -37.99
N CYS A 451 -11.13 -22.27 -37.13
CA CYS A 451 -12.46 -21.83 -37.58
C CYS A 451 -12.55 -20.33 -37.90
N LYS A 452 -11.50 -19.55 -37.59
CA LYS A 452 -11.42 -18.08 -37.76
C LYS A 452 -12.48 -17.28 -37.00
N GLN A 453 -13.28 -17.92 -36.14
CA GLN A 453 -14.23 -17.22 -35.29
C GLN A 453 -13.51 -16.45 -34.18
N VAL A 454 -14.15 -15.38 -33.72
CA VAL A 454 -13.57 -14.39 -32.81
C VAL A 454 -14.42 -14.18 -31.56
N ARG A 455 -13.80 -13.81 -30.45
CA ARG A 455 -14.47 -13.37 -29.23
C ARG A 455 -13.85 -12.05 -28.77
N TYR A 456 -14.69 -11.09 -28.42
CA TYR A 456 -14.27 -9.80 -27.91
C TYR A 456 -14.65 -9.68 -26.44
N ARG A 457 -13.74 -9.12 -25.64
CA ARG A 457 -13.97 -8.80 -24.23
C ARG A 457 -13.46 -7.39 -23.96
N ILE A 458 -14.24 -6.61 -23.23
CA ILE A 458 -13.85 -5.26 -22.81
C ILE A 458 -13.55 -5.30 -21.32
N ASP A 459 -12.34 -4.90 -20.94
CA ASP A 459 -11.88 -4.82 -19.56
C ASP A 459 -11.58 -3.37 -19.19
N PHE A 460 -12.07 -2.92 -18.04
CA PHE A 460 -11.78 -1.58 -17.50
C PHE A 460 -10.51 -1.60 -16.66
N THR A 461 -9.67 -0.58 -16.80
CA THR A 461 -8.41 -0.45 -16.07
C THR A 461 -8.04 1.03 -15.91
N ASP A 462 -7.17 1.31 -14.93
CA ASP A 462 -6.68 2.66 -14.62
C ASP A 462 -5.17 2.81 -14.87
N VAL A 463 -4.43 1.70 -14.93
CA VAL A 463 -2.98 1.67 -15.06
C VAL A 463 -2.57 0.76 -16.21
N LEU A 464 -1.72 1.29 -17.09
CA LEU A 464 -1.09 0.52 -18.17
C LEU A 464 0.21 -0.09 -17.66
N SER A 465 0.13 -1.33 -17.18
CA SER A 465 1.29 -2.12 -16.78
C SER A 465 2.03 -2.69 -17.99
N ILE A 466 3.24 -2.23 -18.27
CA ILE A 466 4.09 -2.72 -19.36
C ILE A 466 5.19 -3.64 -18.84
N THR A 467 5.46 -4.72 -19.58
CA THR A 467 6.63 -5.57 -19.35
C THR A 467 7.85 -4.95 -20.01
N VAL A 468 8.97 -4.89 -19.29
CA VAL A 468 10.22 -4.34 -19.81
C VAL A 468 11.17 -5.50 -20.13
N PRO A 469 11.59 -5.70 -21.40
CA PRO A 469 12.51 -6.75 -21.76
C PRO A 469 13.90 -6.50 -21.14
N ALA A 470 14.42 -7.52 -20.46
CA ALA A 470 15.72 -7.49 -19.79
C ALA A 470 16.81 -7.98 -20.75
N LEU A 471 17.29 -7.09 -21.64
CA LEU A 471 18.38 -7.39 -22.57
C LEU A 471 19.71 -6.99 -21.93
N GLU A 472 20.55 -7.97 -21.62
CA GLU A 472 21.86 -7.75 -20.99
C GLU A 472 22.90 -7.31 -22.02
N LYS A 473 23.54 -6.16 -21.78
CA LYS A 473 24.62 -5.63 -22.63
C LYS A 473 26.00 -6.09 -22.17
N GLY A 474 26.14 -6.42 -20.89
CA GLY A 474 27.39 -6.84 -20.25
C GLY A 474 27.38 -6.60 -18.74
N LYS A 475 28.53 -6.74 -18.09
CA LYS A 475 28.74 -6.39 -16.67
C LYS A 475 29.73 -5.23 -16.55
N ASP A 476 29.45 -4.31 -15.64
CA ASP A 476 30.32 -3.19 -15.31
C ASP A 476 31.57 -3.63 -14.52
N VAL A 477 32.51 -2.72 -14.29
CA VAL A 477 33.75 -2.92 -13.52
C VAL A 477 33.47 -3.39 -12.09
N ASP A 478 32.33 -2.98 -11.52
CA ASP A 478 31.82 -3.39 -10.20
C ASP A 478 31.00 -4.70 -10.23
N GLY A 479 30.94 -5.39 -11.38
CA GLY A 479 30.19 -6.65 -11.53
C GLY A 479 28.67 -6.51 -11.65
N LYS A 480 28.14 -5.28 -11.70
CA LYS A 480 26.70 -5.01 -11.94
C LYS A 480 26.33 -5.25 -13.40
N THR A 481 25.23 -5.96 -13.64
CA THR A 481 24.69 -6.18 -14.99
C THR A 481 24.18 -4.85 -15.57
N GLN A 482 24.69 -4.46 -16.73
CA GLN A 482 24.20 -3.33 -17.50
C GLN A 482 23.19 -3.81 -18.54
N TYR A 483 22.01 -3.19 -18.54
CA TYR A 483 20.94 -3.48 -19.49
C TYR A 483 20.98 -2.53 -20.69
N GLU A 484 20.50 -2.99 -21.84
CA GLU A 484 20.32 -2.16 -23.03
C GLU A 484 19.18 -1.14 -22.84
N ASN A 485 19.27 -0.04 -23.58
CA ASN A 485 18.22 0.98 -23.59
C ASN A 485 16.99 0.45 -24.34
N VAL A 486 15.83 0.47 -23.68
CA VAL A 486 14.56 0.04 -24.27
C VAL A 486 13.67 1.24 -24.55
N GLN A 487 13.01 1.28 -25.70
CA GLN A 487 12.04 2.34 -26.02
C GLN A 487 10.69 2.03 -25.38
N LEU A 488 10.08 3.03 -24.73
CA LEU A 488 8.75 2.91 -24.11
C LEU A 488 7.69 2.49 -25.14
N THR A 489 7.74 3.05 -26.35
CA THR A 489 6.82 2.71 -27.44
C THR A 489 6.92 1.25 -27.84
N SER A 490 8.13 0.70 -27.91
CA SER A 490 8.33 -0.72 -28.23
C SER A 490 7.77 -1.65 -27.15
N CYS A 491 7.84 -1.28 -25.87
CA CYS A 491 7.19 -2.04 -24.80
C CYS A 491 5.65 -2.01 -24.93
N ILE A 492 5.09 -0.86 -25.29
CA ILE A 492 3.64 -0.72 -25.51
C ILE A 492 3.22 -1.51 -26.76
N ASP A 493 4.02 -1.49 -27.83
CA ASP A 493 3.78 -2.27 -29.04
C ASP A 493 3.80 -3.77 -28.74
N ALA A 494 4.73 -4.23 -27.90
CA ALA A 494 4.81 -5.62 -27.46
C ALA A 494 3.58 -6.04 -26.64
N LEU A 495 3.04 -5.13 -25.80
CA LEU A 495 1.82 -5.39 -25.03
C LEU A 495 0.58 -5.58 -25.93
N PHE A 496 0.51 -4.87 -27.06
CA PHE A 496 -0.61 -4.94 -28.01
C PHE A 496 -0.33 -5.86 -29.21
N ALA A 497 0.80 -6.57 -29.21
CA ALA A 497 1.14 -7.55 -30.22
C ALA A 497 0.24 -8.80 -30.10
N PRO A 498 -0.04 -9.50 -31.21
CA PRO A 498 -0.78 -10.75 -31.16
C PRO A 498 0.07 -11.87 -30.52
N GLU A 499 -0.47 -12.53 -29.51
CA GLU A 499 0.11 -13.66 -28.80
C GLU A 499 -0.64 -14.95 -29.17
N ALA A 500 0.10 -16.04 -29.42
CA ALA A 500 -0.49 -17.36 -29.64
C ALA A 500 -0.63 -18.10 -28.31
N LEU A 501 -1.81 -18.66 -28.04
CA LEU A 501 -2.09 -19.45 -26.85
C LEU A 501 -2.86 -20.72 -27.18
N ASP A 502 -2.69 -21.75 -26.36
CA ASP A 502 -3.47 -22.99 -26.43
C ASP A 502 -4.89 -22.76 -25.91
N TYR A 503 -5.89 -22.95 -26.77
CA TYR A 503 -7.30 -22.70 -26.47
C TYR A 503 -8.17 -23.90 -26.83
N SER A 504 -9.12 -24.24 -25.96
CA SER A 504 -10.16 -25.21 -26.30
C SER A 504 -11.30 -24.50 -27.00
N CYS A 505 -11.42 -24.67 -28.32
CA CYS A 505 -12.37 -23.91 -29.12
C CYS A 505 -13.76 -24.56 -29.09
N PRO A 506 -14.82 -23.87 -28.61
CA PRO A 506 -16.18 -24.44 -28.54
C PRO A 506 -16.79 -24.72 -29.92
N SER A 507 -16.34 -24.05 -30.98
CA SER A 507 -16.82 -24.31 -32.35
C SER A 507 -16.04 -25.43 -33.06
N CYS A 508 -14.81 -25.73 -32.64
CA CYS A 508 -14.01 -26.81 -33.24
C CYS A 508 -14.06 -28.11 -32.43
N ASP A 509 -14.49 -28.02 -31.17
CA ASP A 509 -14.54 -29.10 -30.18
C ASP A 509 -13.19 -29.81 -29.98
N LYS A 510 -12.10 -29.04 -30.10
CA LYS A 510 -10.71 -29.51 -30.01
C LYS A 510 -9.82 -28.42 -29.43
N ARG A 511 -8.67 -28.82 -28.87
CA ARG A 511 -7.59 -27.89 -28.52
C ARG A 511 -6.90 -27.39 -29.78
N VAL A 512 -6.82 -26.08 -29.90
CA VAL A 512 -6.30 -25.35 -31.05
C VAL A 512 -5.49 -24.16 -30.57
N ASN A 513 -4.54 -23.71 -31.40
CA ASN A 513 -3.90 -22.43 -31.17
C ASN A 513 -4.90 -21.30 -31.45
N ALA A 514 -5.03 -20.35 -30.53
CA ALA A 514 -5.78 -19.12 -30.72
C ALA A 514 -4.82 -17.91 -30.66
N LEU A 515 -5.14 -16.87 -31.43
CA LEU A 515 -4.42 -15.60 -31.39
C LEU A 515 -5.20 -14.65 -30.48
N LYS A 516 -4.57 -14.23 -29.37
CA LYS A 516 -5.07 -13.20 -28.47
C LYS A 516 -4.35 -11.89 -28.76
N GLN A 517 -5.11 -10.81 -28.90
CA GLN A 517 -4.56 -9.48 -29.12
C GLN A 517 -5.33 -8.47 -28.27
N ALA A 518 -4.62 -7.63 -27.53
CA ALA A 518 -5.21 -6.50 -26.82
C ALA A 518 -5.17 -5.23 -27.69
N SER A 519 -6.06 -4.28 -27.43
CA SER A 519 -6.05 -2.93 -28.00
C SER A 519 -6.74 -1.97 -27.03
N PHE A 520 -6.59 -0.67 -27.18
CA PHE A 520 -7.41 0.29 -26.43
C PHE A 520 -8.84 0.28 -26.98
N ALA A 521 -9.84 0.11 -26.13
CA ALA A 521 -11.23 0.38 -26.49
C ALA A 521 -11.54 1.88 -26.35
N SER A 522 -10.88 2.55 -25.42
CA SER A 522 -10.92 3.99 -25.18
C SER A 522 -9.61 4.47 -24.55
N PHE A 523 -9.43 5.79 -24.53
CA PHE A 523 -8.26 6.50 -24.07
C PHE A 523 -8.60 7.37 -22.84
N PRO A 524 -7.83 7.31 -21.75
CA PRO A 524 -8.07 8.14 -20.57
C PRO A 524 -7.71 9.62 -20.82
N SER A 525 -8.08 10.51 -19.91
CA SER A 525 -7.58 11.90 -19.94
C SER A 525 -6.15 11.99 -19.39
N VAL A 526 -5.83 11.12 -18.44
CA VAL A 526 -4.50 10.95 -17.86
C VAL A 526 -4.12 9.47 -17.93
N LEU A 527 -3.09 9.15 -18.70
CA LEU A 527 -2.57 7.79 -18.85
C LEU A 527 -1.47 7.54 -17.82
N VAL A 528 -1.71 6.62 -16.89
CA VAL A 528 -0.70 6.15 -15.95
C VAL A 528 -0.05 4.89 -16.51
N VAL A 529 1.28 4.90 -16.67
CA VAL A 529 2.07 3.78 -17.18
C VAL A 529 2.97 3.25 -16.07
N HIS A 530 2.82 1.97 -15.75
CA HIS A 530 3.64 1.26 -14.79
C HIS A 530 4.66 0.39 -15.52
N ALA A 531 5.95 0.67 -15.33
CA ALA A 531 7.04 -0.12 -15.90
C ALA A 531 7.41 -1.27 -14.96
N LYS A 532 7.04 -2.51 -15.32
CA LYS A 532 7.38 -3.72 -14.57
C LYS A 532 8.87 -4.03 -14.72
N LYS A 533 9.66 -3.47 -13.81
CA LYS A 533 11.13 -3.62 -13.74
C LYS A 533 11.58 -4.59 -12.66
N PHE A 534 10.72 -5.51 -12.24
CA PHE A 534 11.03 -6.50 -11.21
C PHE A 534 10.90 -7.90 -11.80
N GLN A 535 11.87 -8.76 -11.49
CA GLN A 535 11.86 -10.16 -11.86
C GLN A 535 12.34 -11.02 -10.69
N LEU A 536 11.83 -12.24 -10.62
CA LEU A 536 12.28 -13.24 -9.65
C LEU A 536 13.62 -13.82 -10.12
N VAL A 537 14.70 -13.45 -9.44
CA VAL A 537 16.03 -14.03 -9.66
C VAL A 537 16.31 -14.93 -8.47
N ASN A 538 16.40 -16.25 -8.69
CA ASN A 538 16.56 -17.25 -7.62
C ASN A 538 15.48 -17.17 -6.52
N TRP A 539 14.21 -16.98 -6.91
CA TRP A 539 13.08 -16.78 -5.98
C TRP A 539 13.17 -15.52 -5.10
N VAL A 540 14.13 -14.63 -5.37
CA VAL A 540 14.22 -13.32 -4.74
C VAL A 540 13.78 -12.25 -5.75
N PRO A 541 12.79 -11.40 -5.42
CA PRO A 541 12.42 -10.27 -6.25
C PRO A 541 13.61 -9.31 -6.37
N ALA A 542 14.14 -9.17 -7.59
CA ALA A 542 15.24 -8.28 -7.90
C ALA A 542 14.75 -7.14 -8.80
N LYS A 543 15.16 -5.91 -8.46
CA LYS A 543 14.96 -4.76 -9.32
C LYS A 543 15.94 -4.82 -10.49
N LEU A 544 15.43 -4.63 -11.70
CA LEU A 544 16.21 -4.49 -12.91
C LEU A 544 16.31 -3.00 -13.26
N ASP A 545 17.51 -2.44 -13.17
CA ASP A 545 17.77 -1.04 -13.53
C ASP A 545 17.85 -0.89 -15.07
N ILE A 546 16.76 -1.23 -15.75
CA ILE A 546 16.64 -1.13 -17.22
C ILE A 546 16.27 0.32 -17.58
N PRO A 547 17.11 1.02 -18.39
CA PRO A 547 16.78 2.35 -18.89
C PRO A 547 15.65 2.30 -19.92
N LEU A 548 14.54 2.96 -19.60
CA LEU A 548 13.36 3.06 -20.46
C LEU A 548 13.29 4.46 -21.08
N LEU A 549 13.54 4.56 -22.38
CA LEU A 549 13.56 5.82 -23.10
C LEU A 549 12.12 6.26 -23.44
N VAL A 550 11.72 7.39 -22.87
CA VAL A 550 10.50 8.11 -23.25
C VAL A 550 10.74 8.81 -24.60
N PRO A 551 9.75 8.86 -25.52
CA PRO A 551 9.91 9.47 -26.85
C PRO A 551 10.26 10.97 -26.82
N GLN A 552 10.63 11.50 -28.00
CA GLN A 552 11.00 12.91 -28.17
C GLN A 552 9.89 13.85 -27.69
N ASP A 553 10.31 14.99 -27.13
CA ASP A 553 9.45 16.03 -26.53
C ASP A 553 8.54 15.56 -25.38
N ASP A 554 8.79 14.37 -24.84
CA ASP A 554 7.96 13.71 -23.83
C ASP A 554 6.52 13.46 -24.30
N ILE A 555 6.32 13.27 -25.61
CA ILE A 555 4.99 13.08 -26.21
C ILE A 555 4.78 11.62 -26.63
N LEU A 556 3.68 11.02 -26.17
CA LEU A 556 3.15 9.76 -26.67
C LEU A 556 1.99 10.03 -27.63
N GLU A 557 2.05 9.45 -28.84
CA GLU A 557 0.97 9.54 -29.81
C GLU A 557 0.43 8.14 -30.13
N PHE A 558 -0.87 7.93 -29.87
CA PHE A 558 -1.57 6.72 -30.27
C PHE A 558 -2.43 6.99 -31.51
N GLY A 559 -2.10 6.27 -32.59
CA GLY A 559 -2.83 6.30 -33.85
C GLY A 559 -3.97 5.28 -33.93
N LYS A 560 -4.55 5.17 -35.13
CA LYS A 560 -5.66 4.25 -35.45
C LYS A 560 -5.34 2.75 -35.33
N SER A 561 -4.06 2.39 -35.17
CA SER A 561 -3.58 1.02 -35.00
C SER A 561 -3.84 0.49 -33.58
N TYR A 562 -3.79 1.36 -32.58
CA TYR A 562 -3.94 0.99 -31.17
C TYR A 562 -5.40 0.95 -30.71
N LEU A 563 -6.32 1.56 -31.48
CA LEU A 563 -7.74 1.59 -31.15
C LEU A 563 -8.45 0.33 -31.70
N GLY A 564 -9.04 -0.44 -30.79
CA GLY A 564 -9.93 -1.54 -31.07
C GLY A 564 -11.15 -1.07 -31.86
N ARG A 565 -11.58 -1.87 -32.83
CA ARG A 565 -12.71 -1.53 -33.73
C ARG A 565 -13.93 -2.39 -33.47
N GLY A 566 -13.91 -3.18 -32.40
CA GLY A 566 -14.89 -4.22 -32.14
C GLY A 566 -14.94 -5.26 -33.25
N LEU A 567 -16.10 -5.91 -33.36
CA LEU A 567 -16.39 -6.90 -34.39
C LEU A 567 -16.34 -6.28 -35.79
N LYS A 568 -15.47 -6.80 -36.66
CA LYS A 568 -15.32 -6.30 -38.04
C LYS A 568 -16.38 -6.91 -38.95
N LYS A 569 -16.77 -6.17 -40.00
CA LYS A 569 -17.69 -6.66 -41.04
C LYS A 569 -17.11 -7.90 -41.73
N GLY A 570 -17.71 -9.07 -41.47
CA GLY A 570 -17.28 -10.37 -42.03
C GLY A 570 -16.70 -11.35 -41.02
N GLU A 571 -16.50 -10.94 -39.77
CA GLU A 571 -16.11 -11.85 -38.69
C GLU A 571 -17.34 -12.55 -38.10
N LYS A 572 -17.18 -13.83 -37.74
CA LYS A 572 -18.20 -14.61 -37.04
C LYS A 572 -17.79 -14.75 -35.58
N GLU A 573 -18.71 -14.48 -34.68
CA GLU A 573 -18.45 -14.65 -33.25
C GLU A 573 -18.35 -16.15 -32.89
N LEU A 574 -17.44 -16.45 -31.96
CA LEU A 574 -17.40 -17.75 -31.31
C LEU A 574 -18.71 -17.93 -30.52
N PRO A 575 -19.33 -19.11 -30.55
CA PRO A 575 -20.39 -19.45 -29.62
C PRO A 575 -19.92 -19.12 -28.20
N GLU A 576 -20.84 -18.72 -27.33
CA GLU A 576 -20.56 -18.72 -25.90
C GLU A 576 -20.00 -20.10 -25.55
N ASP A 577 -18.99 -20.13 -24.68
CA ASP A 577 -18.63 -21.41 -24.09
C ASP A 577 -19.94 -22.00 -23.57
N LYS A 578 -20.15 -23.31 -23.71
CA LYS A 578 -21.21 -23.98 -22.94
C LYS A 578 -20.80 -23.87 -21.46
N GLY A 579 -20.82 -22.66 -20.90
CA GLY A 579 -20.84 -22.42 -19.48
C GLY A 579 -22.02 -23.23 -19.03
N SER A 580 -21.70 -24.27 -18.25
CA SER A 580 -22.64 -25.11 -17.53
C SER A 580 -24.04 -24.99 -18.09
N VAL A 581 -24.33 -25.75 -19.16
CA VAL A 581 -25.73 -26.10 -19.43
C VAL A 581 -26.27 -26.45 -18.06
N GLN A 582 -27.30 -25.72 -17.60
CA GLN A 582 -28.10 -26.14 -16.47
C GLN A 582 -28.64 -27.53 -16.84
N ALA A 583 -27.81 -28.53 -16.57
CA ALA A 583 -28.18 -29.92 -16.62
C ALA A 583 -29.05 -30.04 -15.38
N SER A 584 -30.36 -29.94 -15.58
CA SER A 584 -31.29 -30.65 -14.74
C SER A 584 -30.69 -32.03 -14.47
N GLU A 585 -30.48 -32.36 -13.19
CA GLU A 585 -29.81 -33.58 -12.74
C GLU A 585 -30.11 -34.78 -13.66
N PRO A 586 -29.10 -35.45 -14.24
CA PRO A 586 -29.35 -36.74 -14.85
C PRO A 586 -29.69 -37.74 -13.74
N GLN A 587 -30.96 -38.11 -13.62
CA GLN A 587 -31.43 -39.18 -12.73
C GLN A 587 -30.73 -40.50 -13.10
N LEU A 588 -29.69 -40.89 -12.37
CA LEU A 588 -28.91 -42.09 -12.64
C LEU A 588 -29.80 -43.35 -12.70
N ASN A 589 -29.62 -44.19 -13.71
CA ASN A 589 -30.37 -45.43 -13.86
C ASN A 589 -29.97 -46.42 -12.73
N GLU A 590 -30.77 -46.48 -11.66
CA GLU A 590 -30.51 -47.29 -10.47
C GLU A 590 -30.34 -48.78 -10.78
N THR A 591 -31.05 -49.29 -11.79
CA THR A 591 -30.93 -50.68 -12.26
C THR A 591 -29.56 -50.96 -12.86
N ALA A 592 -29.05 -50.06 -13.70
CA ALA A 592 -27.73 -50.22 -14.32
C ALA A 592 -26.60 -50.02 -13.29
N LEU A 593 -26.78 -49.09 -12.35
CA LEU A 593 -25.85 -48.85 -11.26
C LEU A 593 -25.75 -50.06 -10.32
N ALA A 594 -26.88 -50.68 -9.96
CA ALA A 594 -26.91 -51.90 -9.16
C ALA A 594 -26.25 -53.10 -9.88
N GLN A 595 -26.42 -53.21 -11.20
CA GLN A 595 -25.75 -54.25 -12.00
C GLN A 595 -24.22 -54.08 -11.98
N LEU A 596 -23.72 -52.88 -12.23
CA LEU A 596 -22.28 -52.59 -12.21
C LEU A 596 -21.66 -52.79 -10.82
N GLN A 597 -22.39 -52.44 -9.75
CA GLN A 597 -21.97 -52.71 -8.38
C GLN A 597 -21.94 -54.21 -8.05
N THR A 598 -22.93 -54.98 -8.53
CA THR A 598 -22.96 -56.43 -8.36
C THR A 598 -21.76 -57.10 -9.05
N MET A 599 -21.28 -56.51 -10.15
CA MET A 599 -20.07 -56.95 -10.86
C MET A 599 -18.75 -56.55 -10.17
N GLY A 600 -18.80 -55.82 -9.06
CA GLY A 600 -17.66 -55.52 -8.21
C GLY A 600 -16.97 -54.17 -8.48
N PHE A 601 -17.54 -53.31 -9.34
CA PHE A 601 -16.99 -51.97 -9.58
C PHE A 601 -17.34 -50.99 -8.45
N PRO A 602 -16.40 -50.13 -7.99
CA PRO A 602 -16.67 -49.12 -6.97
C PRO A 602 -17.74 -48.11 -7.41
N LEU A 603 -18.59 -47.69 -6.48
CA LEU A 603 -19.74 -46.80 -6.72
C LEU A 603 -19.37 -45.53 -7.52
N ILE A 604 -18.25 -44.89 -7.18
CA ILE A 604 -17.81 -43.64 -7.83
C ILE A 604 -17.49 -43.87 -9.31
N ARG A 605 -16.87 -45.01 -9.64
CA ARG A 605 -16.55 -45.37 -11.03
C ARG A 605 -17.83 -45.68 -11.82
N CYS A 606 -18.77 -46.42 -11.23
CA CYS A 606 -20.08 -46.69 -11.84
C CYS A 606 -20.85 -45.41 -12.15
N GLN A 607 -20.87 -44.45 -11.21
CA GLN A 607 -21.53 -43.17 -11.39
C GLN A 607 -20.89 -42.35 -12.52
N LYS A 608 -19.55 -42.27 -12.56
CA LYS A 608 -18.82 -41.58 -13.65
C LYS A 608 -19.08 -42.21 -15.01
N ALA A 609 -19.03 -43.53 -15.09
CA ALA A 609 -19.25 -44.25 -16.32
C ALA A 609 -20.66 -44.03 -16.87
N LEU A 610 -21.68 -44.11 -16.00
CA LEU A 610 -23.06 -43.83 -16.39
C LEU A 610 -23.27 -42.37 -16.80
N LEU A 611 -22.61 -41.41 -16.14
CA LEU A 611 -22.67 -40.00 -16.56
C LEU A 611 -21.97 -39.79 -17.92
N ALA A 612 -20.83 -40.43 -18.16
CA ALA A 612 -20.05 -40.30 -19.38
C ALA A 612 -20.73 -40.95 -20.60
N THR A 613 -21.48 -42.03 -20.39
CA THR A 613 -22.20 -42.75 -21.46
C THR A 613 -23.63 -42.27 -21.69
N GLY A 614 -24.06 -41.20 -21.00
CA GLY A 614 -25.41 -40.64 -21.16
C GLY A 614 -26.50 -41.45 -20.46
N ASN A 615 -26.13 -42.23 -19.44
CA ASN A 615 -27.03 -42.87 -18.48
C ASN A 615 -27.99 -43.92 -19.08
N GLY A 616 -27.53 -44.61 -20.13
CA GLY A 616 -28.27 -45.62 -20.86
C GLY A 616 -28.34 -46.98 -20.14
N ASP A 617 -27.48 -47.92 -20.54
CA ASP A 617 -27.44 -49.30 -20.07
C ASP A 617 -26.09 -49.67 -19.41
N ALA A 618 -26.08 -50.77 -18.66
CA ALA A 618 -24.90 -51.22 -17.92
C ALA A 618 -23.76 -51.70 -18.83
N GLU A 619 -24.06 -52.16 -20.04
CA GLU A 619 -23.06 -52.66 -21.00
C GLU A 619 -22.21 -51.52 -21.57
N ALA A 620 -22.82 -50.40 -21.99
CA ALA A 620 -22.06 -49.24 -22.48
C ALA A 620 -21.20 -48.60 -21.38
N ALA A 621 -21.73 -48.49 -20.16
CA ALA A 621 -20.98 -47.99 -19.01
C ALA A 621 -19.80 -48.92 -18.63
N MET A 622 -19.95 -50.23 -18.82
CA MET A 622 -18.86 -51.20 -18.58
C MET A 622 -17.75 -51.09 -19.62
N GLU A 623 -18.09 -50.96 -20.91
CA GLU A 623 -17.09 -50.77 -21.96
C GLU A 623 -16.29 -49.47 -21.73
N TRP A 624 -16.96 -48.41 -21.30
CA TRP A 624 -16.31 -47.16 -20.91
C TRP A 624 -15.37 -47.35 -19.71
N LEU A 625 -15.80 -48.08 -18.67
CA LEU A 625 -14.98 -48.38 -17.49
C LEU A 625 -13.69 -49.12 -17.84
N PHE A 626 -13.75 -50.09 -18.75
CA PHE A 626 -12.55 -50.83 -19.17
C PHE A 626 -11.56 -49.96 -19.94
N GLY A 627 -12.05 -48.98 -20.72
CA GLY A 627 -11.20 -48.05 -21.48
C GLY A 627 -10.52 -46.97 -20.62
N HIS A 628 -11.06 -46.66 -19.45
CA HIS A 628 -10.64 -45.53 -18.61
C HIS A 628 -10.19 -45.98 -17.21
N MET A 629 -9.98 -47.28 -17.00
CA MET A 629 -9.74 -47.87 -15.66
C MET A 629 -8.44 -47.39 -14.99
N ASP A 630 -7.50 -46.91 -15.80
CA ASP A 630 -6.17 -46.41 -15.40
C ASP A 630 -6.09 -44.87 -15.31
N ASP A 631 -7.20 -44.16 -15.54
CA ASP A 631 -7.22 -42.70 -15.46
C ASP A 631 -7.03 -42.23 -14.01
N SER A 632 -6.09 -41.31 -13.80
CA SER A 632 -5.68 -40.84 -12.48
C SER A 632 -6.80 -40.19 -11.66
N ASP A 633 -7.88 -39.74 -12.31
CA ASP A 633 -9.03 -39.09 -11.70
C ASP A 633 -10.23 -40.02 -11.54
N ILE A 634 -10.18 -41.29 -12.00
CA ILE A 634 -11.35 -42.17 -12.01
C ILE A 634 -11.93 -42.41 -10.60
N ASP A 635 -11.08 -42.46 -9.57
CA ASP A 635 -11.47 -42.63 -8.17
C ASP A 635 -11.72 -41.31 -7.43
N ALA A 636 -11.48 -40.16 -8.05
CA ALA A 636 -11.74 -38.88 -7.41
C ALA A 636 -13.25 -38.73 -7.13
N PRO A 637 -13.66 -38.36 -5.91
CA PRO A 637 -15.07 -38.16 -5.60
C PRO A 637 -15.69 -37.15 -6.56
N LEU A 638 -16.88 -37.45 -7.07
CA LEU A 638 -17.67 -36.48 -7.84
C LEU A 638 -17.84 -35.25 -6.97
N GLN A 639 -17.31 -34.11 -7.39
CA GLN A 639 -17.49 -32.87 -6.65
C GLN A 639 -19.00 -32.63 -6.54
N PRO A 640 -19.57 -32.57 -5.31
CA PRO A 640 -20.92 -32.07 -5.18
C PRO A 640 -20.86 -30.62 -5.67
N ILE A 641 -21.60 -30.33 -6.75
CA ILE A 641 -21.97 -28.97 -7.08
C ILE A 641 -22.55 -28.42 -5.78
N SER A 642 -21.90 -27.41 -5.22
CA SER A 642 -22.32 -26.76 -3.99
C SER A 642 -23.82 -26.54 -4.05
N SER A 643 -24.56 -27.30 -3.25
CA SER A 643 -25.98 -27.08 -3.05
C SER A 643 -26.14 -25.61 -2.69
N SER A 644 -27.02 -24.95 -3.43
CA SER A 644 -27.53 -23.60 -3.19
C SER A 644 -28.34 -23.55 -1.88
N SER A 645 -27.70 -23.92 -0.79
CA SER A 645 -28.14 -23.81 0.58
C SER A 645 -26.92 -23.49 1.44
N ALA A 646 -26.18 -22.45 1.04
CA ALA A 646 -25.39 -21.70 2.02
C ALA A 646 -26.37 -21.17 3.09
N PRO A 647 -26.02 -21.20 4.38
CA PRO A 647 -26.86 -20.63 5.43
C PRO A 647 -27.26 -19.20 5.04
N GLU A 648 -28.53 -18.85 5.23
CA GLU A 648 -29.03 -17.50 4.97
C GLU A 648 -28.07 -16.50 5.64
N PRO A 649 -27.50 -15.54 4.89
CA PRO A 649 -26.57 -14.58 5.45
C PRO A 649 -27.26 -13.82 6.58
N SER A 650 -26.55 -13.65 7.70
CA SER A 650 -27.12 -13.03 8.89
C SER A 650 -27.58 -11.60 8.58
N THR A 651 -28.66 -11.17 9.25
CA THR A 651 -29.24 -9.84 9.03
C THR A 651 -28.23 -8.73 9.33
N ASP A 652 -27.33 -8.97 10.29
CA ASP A 652 -26.25 -8.03 10.65
C ASP A 652 -25.22 -7.88 9.54
N GLN A 653 -24.80 -8.98 8.87
CA GLN A 653 -23.87 -8.91 7.73
C GLN A 653 -24.48 -8.17 6.53
N ILE A 654 -25.78 -8.38 6.29
CA ILE A 654 -26.50 -7.68 5.22
C ILE A 654 -26.60 -6.18 5.54
N ASN A 655 -26.86 -5.82 6.79
CA ASN A 655 -26.91 -4.42 7.23
C ASN A 655 -25.54 -3.76 7.14
N MET A 656 -24.45 -4.44 7.51
CA MET A 656 -23.09 -3.93 7.37
C MET A 656 -22.72 -3.64 5.91
N LEU A 657 -23.06 -4.54 4.97
CA LEU A 657 -22.88 -4.28 3.53
C LEU A 657 -23.84 -3.20 3.01
N GLY A 658 -25.03 -3.09 3.61
CA GLY A 658 -25.97 -1.99 3.38
C GLY A 658 -25.40 -0.62 3.77
N ASP A 659 -24.74 -0.54 4.92
CA ASP A 659 -24.06 0.66 5.41
C ASP A 659 -22.86 1.05 4.52
N MET A 660 -22.31 0.09 3.77
CA MET A 660 -21.30 0.30 2.73
C MET A 660 -21.88 0.79 1.39
N GLY A 661 -23.21 0.92 1.28
CA GLY A 661 -23.90 1.47 0.12
C GLY A 661 -24.40 0.45 -0.90
N PHE A 662 -24.39 -0.85 -0.56
CA PHE A 662 -24.92 -1.92 -1.42
C PHE A 662 -26.37 -2.23 -1.08
N THR A 663 -27.17 -2.67 -2.06
CA THR A 663 -28.55 -3.08 -1.78
C THR A 663 -28.59 -4.39 -0.99
N SER A 664 -29.66 -4.63 -0.24
CA SER A 664 -29.80 -5.88 0.53
C SER A 664 -29.75 -7.13 -0.36
N ASN A 665 -30.18 -7.03 -1.62
CA ASN A 665 -30.13 -8.13 -2.59
C ASN A 665 -28.70 -8.41 -3.06
N GLN A 666 -27.94 -7.35 -3.35
CA GLN A 666 -26.51 -7.42 -3.67
C GLN A 666 -25.71 -8.04 -2.52
N ALA A 667 -25.91 -7.52 -1.31
CA ALA A 667 -25.26 -8.02 -0.10
C ALA A 667 -25.53 -9.52 0.13
N LYS A 668 -26.79 -9.94 -0.04
CA LYS A 668 -27.18 -11.36 0.08
C LYS A 668 -26.50 -12.23 -0.97
N LYS A 669 -26.46 -11.79 -2.23
CA LYS A 669 -25.84 -12.55 -3.32
C LYS A 669 -24.33 -12.67 -3.12
N ALA A 670 -23.67 -11.56 -2.80
CA ALA A 670 -22.24 -11.55 -2.54
C ALA A 670 -21.84 -12.44 -1.37
N LEU A 671 -22.57 -12.37 -0.25
CA LEU A 671 -22.32 -13.24 0.90
C LEU A 671 -22.57 -14.72 0.60
N ARG A 672 -23.48 -15.05 -0.34
CA ARG A 672 -23.69 -16.43 -0.80
C ARG A 672 -22.52 -16.91 -1.65
N GLU A 673 -22.05 -16.09 -2.59
CA GLU A 673 -20.93 -16.43 -3.49
C GLU A 673 -19.58 -16.53 -2.76
N THR A 674 -19.45 -15.87 -1.61
CA THR A 674 -18.20 -15.85 -0.83
C THR A 674 -18.25 -16.71 0.43
N GLY A 675 -19.30 -17.51 0.61
CA GLY A 675 -19.43 -18.43 1.74
C GLY A 675 -19.61 -17.74 3.10
N GLY A 676 -20.18 -16.54 3.12
CA GLY A 676 -20.43 -15.75 4.33
C GLY A 676 -19.25 -14.90 4.80
N ASP A 677 -18.14 -14.90 4.05
CA ASP A 677 -16.98 -14.03 4.29
C ASP A 677 -17.28 -12.60 3.83
N MET A 678 -17.21 -11.65 4.78
CA MET A 678 -17.60 -10.27 4.56
C MET A 678 -16.59 -9.49 3.70
N GLU A 679 -15.29 -9.74 3.87
CA GLU A 679 -14.24 -9.03 3.12
C GLU A 679 -14.25 -9.47 1.67
N ARG A 680 -14.37 -10.78 1.44
CA ARG A 680 -14.53 -11.33 0.10
C ARG A 680 -15.85 -10.90 -0.52
N ALA A 681 -16.94 -10.80 0.25
CA ALA A 681 -18.23 -10.32 -0.27
C ALA A 681 -18.12 -8.86 -0.74
N VAL A 682 -17.38 -8.02 -0.02
CA VAL A 682 -17.08 -6.65 -0.44
C VAL A 682 -16.29 -6.66 -1.75
N GLU A 683 -15.19 -7.42 -1.83
CA GLU A 683 -14.37 -7.54 -3.04
C GLU A 683 -15.19 -8.06 -4.25
N TRP A 684 -16.05 -9.05 -4.01
CA TRP A 684 -16.95 -9.60 -5.01
C TRP A 684 -17.93 -8.55 -5.52
N LEU A 685 -18.53 -7.76 -4.62
CA LEU A 685 -19.41 -6.63 -4.99
C LEU A 685 -18.68 -5.54 -5.76
N PHE A 686 -17.39 -5.35 -5.51
CA PHE A 686 -16.57 -4.38 -6.24
C PHE A 686 -16.14 -4.88 -7.62
N SER A 687 -15.90 -6.17 -7.77
CA SER A 687 -15.63 -6.81 -9.07
C SER A 687 -16.91 -7.00 -9.90
N HIS A 688 -18.08 -7.02 -9.25
CA HIS A 688 -19.40 -7.16 -9.86
C HIS A 688 -20.37 -6.03 -9.46
N PRO A 689 -19.98 -4.75 -9.64
CA PRO A 689 -20.75 -3.60 -9.14
C PRO A 689 -22.11 -3.41 -9.84
N ASP A 690 -22.28 -4.04 -11.01
CA ASP A 690 -23.47 -3.97 -11.85
C ASP A 690 -24.46 -5.11 -11.60
N ASP A 691 -24.09 -6.11 -10.78
CA ASP A 691 -25.00 -7.19 -10.40
C ASP A 691 -25.98 -6.64 -9.36
N LEU A 692 -27.26 -6.54 -9.69
CA LEU A 692 -28.29 -5.99 -8.79
C LEU A 692 -28.77 -6.99 -7.72
N GLY A 693 -28.22 -8.21 -7.72
CA GLY A 693 -28.55 -9.21 -6.71
C GLY A 693 -29.88 -9.94 -6.92
N ASP A 694 -30.46 -9.89 -8.12
CA ASP A 694 -31.72 -10.60 -8.41
C ASP A 694 -31.51 -12.12 -8.44
N SER A 695 -32.28 -12.83 -7.60
CA SER A 695 -32.42 -14.28 -7.60
C SER A 695 -33.63 -14.66 -8.45
N ASP A 696 -33.37 -15.32 -9.58
CA ASP A 696 -34.27 -15.77 -10.66
C ASP A 696 -35.80 -15.77 -10.44
N SER A 697 -36.50 -15.12 -11.39
CA SER A 697 -37.82 -15.45 -11.98
C SER A 697 -38.74 -14.23 -12.23
N SER A 698 -38.32 -13.33 -13.11
CA SER A 698 -39.23 -12.78 -14.12
C SER A 698 -38.42 -12.09 -15.21
N ALA A 699 -38.44 -12.67 -16.40
CA ALA A 699 -37.99 -12.04 -17.62
C ALA A 699 -38.85 -10.81 -17.90
N THR A 700 -38.52 -9.69 -17.27
CA THR A 700 -38.79 -8.38 -17.85
C THR A 700 -37.55 -8.03 -18.63
N THR A 701 -37.70 -7.92 -19.95
CA THR A 701 -36.68 -7.49 -20.89
C THR A 701 -36.13 -6.11 -20.51
N VAL A 702 -35.17 -6.10 -19.58
CA VAL A 702 -34.26 -4.97 -19.42
C VAL A 702 -33.39 -5.00 -20.66
N LYS A 703 -33.76 -4.18 -21.65
CA LYS A 703 -32.84 -3.79 -22.71
C LYS A 703 -31.54 -3.40 -22.02
N SER A 704 -30.48 -4.15 -22.27
CA SER A 704 -29.12 -3.80 -21.90
C SER A 704 -28.87 -2.35 -22.34
N THR A 705 -28.93 -1.42 -21.40
CA THR A 705 -28.37 -0.09 -21.60
C THR A 705 -26.90 -0.32 -21.87
N ALA A 706 -26.46 -0.09 -23.11
CA ALA A 706 -25.08 -0.25 -23.51
C ALA A 706 -24.20 0.50 -22.51
N LYS A 707 -23.33 -0.23 -21.80
CA LYS A 707 -22.42 0.33 -20.80
C LYS A 707 -21.66 1.50 -21.41
N GLU A 708 -21.65 2.65 -20.74
CA GLU A 708 -20.80 3.76 -21.14
C GLU A 708 -19.34 3.38 -20.89
N ILE A 709 -18.55 3.36 -21.96
CA ILE A 709 -17.12 3.06 -21.89
C ILE A 709 -16.43 4.33 -21.39
N PRO A 710 -15.70 4.31 -20.25
CA PRO A 710 -15.01 5.49 -19.73
C PRO A 710 -13.87 5.89 -20.67
N GLY A 711 -13.54 7.18 -20.68
CA GLY A 711 -12.56 7.75 -21.60
C GLY A 711 -13.13 8.11 -22.98
N THR A 712 -12.24 8.39 -23.93
CA THR A 712 -12.58 8.92 -25.26
C THR A 712 -12.00 8.04 -26.37
N LYS A 713 -12.64 8.06 -27.55
CA LYS A 713 -12.14 7.38 -28.77
C LYS A 713 -11.51 8.36 -29.76
N ASP A 714 -11.29 9.61 -29.35
CA ASP A 714 -10.75 10.67 -30.21
C ASP A 714 -9.30 10.38 -30.60
N LEU A 715 -9.02 10.53 -31.89
CA LEU A 715 -7.71 10.27 -32.49
C LEU A 715 -7.22 11.50 -33.28
N PRO A 716 -5.90 11.75 -33.33
CA PRO A 716 -4.84 11.03 -32.62
C PRO A 716 -4.88 11.33 -31.11
N ALA A 717 -4.72 10.30 -30.27
CA ALA A 717 -4.65 10.50 -28.84
C ALA A 717 -3.20 10.85 -28.47
N ARG A 718 -2.97 12.14 -28.18
CA ARG A 718 -1.65 12.68 -27.84
C ARG A 718 -1.57 12.94 -26.34
N TYR A 719 -0.47 12.51 -25.73
CA TYR A 719 -0.21 12.74 -24.32
C TYR A 719 1.18 13.30 -24.09
N ARG A 720 1.33 14.12 -23.06
CA ARG A 720 2.59 14.70 -22.62
C ARG A 720 2.94 14.23 -21.23
N LEU A 721 4.21 13.89 -20.98
CA LEU A 721 4.64 13.53 -19.63
C LEU A 721 4.44 14.71 -18.68
N LYS A 722 3.62 14.48 -17.65
CA LYS A 722 3.30 15.45 -16.60
C LYS A 722 4.12 15.20 -15.34
N ALA A 723 4.30 13.93 -14.98
CA ALA A 723 5.05 13.53 -13.80
C ALA A 723 5.61 12.10 -13.96
N PHE A 724 6.61 11.77 -13.16
CA PHE A 724 7.07 10.40 -13.01
C PHE A 724 7.55 10.15 -11.57
N ILE A 725 7.38 8.91 -11.10
CA ILE A 725 7.83 8.46 -9.79
C ILE A 725 9.00 7.52 -9.99
N SER A 726 10.10 7.78 -9.29
CA SER A 726 11.32 6.98 -9.35
C SER A 726 11.52 6.25 -8.03
N HIS A 727 11.86 4.96 -8.13
CA HIS A 727 12.22 4.12 -7.01
C HIS A 727 13.73 3.90 -6.99
N LYS A 728 14.39 4.24 -5.88
CA LYS A 728 15.81 3.97 -5.64
C LYS A 728 15.96 3.00 -4.49
N GLY A 729 16.32 1.76 -4.82
CA GLY A 729 16.50 0.69 -3.86
C GLY A 729 16.73 -0.63 -4.58
N PRO A 730 17.34 -1.62 -3.91
CA PRO A 730 17.68 -2.91 -4.49
C PRO A 730 16.46 -3.84 -4.68
N SER A 731 15.36 -3.62 -3.95
CA SER A 731 14.19 -4.50 -3.97
C SER A 731 12.87 -3.74 -3.80
N LEU A 732 11.74 -4.42 -3.98
CA LEU A 732 10.39 -3.88 -3.75
C LEU A 732 10.15 -3.48 -2.29
N HIS A 733 10.78 -4.20 -1.35
CA HIS A 733 10.58 -4.02 0.10
C HIS A 733 11.68 -3.16 0.75
N SER A 734 12.63 -2.66 -0.04
CA SER A 734 13.71 -1.80 0.44
C SER A 734 14.08 -0.75 -0.62
N GLY A 735 13.71 0.49 -0.36
CA GLY A 735 14.10 1.63 -1.16
C GLY A 735 13.39 2.92 -0.80
N HIS A 736 13.58 3.92 -1.65
CA HIS A 736 13.06 5.27 -1.47
C HIS A 736 12.40 5.78 -2.74
N TYR A 737 11.20 6.34 -2.59
CA TYR A 737 10.41 6.90 -3.68
C TYR A 737 10.53 8.42 -3.72
N VAL A 738 10.69 8.95 -4.93
CA VAL A 738 10.62 10.40 -5.20
C VAL A 738 9.77 10.68 -6.43
N ALA A 739 9.11 11.83 -6.44
CA ALA A 739 8.31 12.28 -7.58
C ALA A 739 8.97 13.46 -8.28
N HIS A 740 9.01 13.42 -9.61
CA HIS A 740 9.36 14.55 -10.44
C HIS A 740 8.11 15.02 -11.17
N ILE A 741 7.81 16.31 -11.05
CA ILE A 741 6.56 16.89 -11.55
C ILE A 741 6.89 18.09 -12.41
N ARG A 742 6.25 18.17 -13.58
CA ARG A 742 6.39 19.28 -14.51
C ARG A 742 5.42 20.40 -14.16
N ILE A 743 5.97 21.57 -13.82
CA ILE A 743 5.22 22.78 -13.46
C ILE A 743 5.61 23.88 -14.47
N GLY A 744 4.70 24.16 -15.41
CA GLY A 744 5.02 24.97 -16.58
C GLY A 744 6.02 24.27 -17.49
N GLU A 745 7.17 24.92 -17.71
CA GLU A 745 8.30 24.39 -18.48
C GLU A 745 9.40 23.78 -17.59
N ASP A 746 9.34 23.99 -16.28
CA ASP A 746 10.34 23.52 -15.33
C ASP A 746 9.93 22.18 -14.68
N TRP A 747 10.93 21.43 -14.22
CA TRP A 747 10.76 20.23 -13.42
C TRP A 747 11.08 20.49 -11.95
N VAL A 748 10.25 19.96 -11.07
CA VAL A 748 10.43 20.04 -9.61
C VAL A 748 10.54 18.63 -9.05
N LEU A 749 11.55 18.40 -8.22
CA LEU A 749 11.76 17.16 -7.47
C LEU A 749 11.11 17.30 -6.10
N PHE A 750 10.21 16.39 -5.80
CA PHE A 750 9.59 16.20 -4.49
C PHE A 750 10.19 14.95 -3.84
N ASN A 751 11.03 15.17 -2.84
CA ASN A 751 11.65 14.15 -2.00
C ASN A 751 11.22 14.39 -0.56
N ASP A 752 10.08 13.81 -0.18
CA ASP A 752 9.42 14.04 1.11
C ASP A 752 9.26 15.55 1.42
N GLU A 753 9.81 16.06 2.54
CA GLU A 753 9.78 17.48 2.88
C GLU A 753 10.68 18.35 1.98
N LYS A 754 11.61 17.75 1.25
CA LYS A 754 12.59 18.46 0.42
C LYS A 754 12.04 18.64 -0.99
N VAL A 755 11.70 19.89 -1.32
CA VAL A 755 11.20 20.27 -2.64
C VAL A 755 12.20 21.21 -3.29
N VAL A 756 12.73 20.80 -4.44
CA VAL A 756 13.82 21.50 -5.13
C VAL A 756 13.56 21.61 -6.62
N LYS A 757 14.09 22.65 -7.25
CA LYS A 757 14.12 22.74 -8.72
C LYS A 757 15.06 21.66 -9.25
N ALA A 758 14.54 20.77 -10.09
CA ALA A 758 15.33 19.70 -10.67
C ALA A 758 16.12 20.21 -11.88
N ASP A 759 17.36 19.77 -12.00
CA ASP A 759 18.19 20.04 -13.17
C ASP A 759 17.79 19.16 -14.35
N CYS A 760 17.90 19.69 -15.57
CA CYS A 760 17.43 19.01 -16.78
C CYS A 760 18.16 17.69 -17.07
N GLU A 761 19.39 17.51 -16.56
CA GLU A 761 20.21 16.32 -16.79
C GLU A 761 19.82 15.20 -15.84
N SER A 762 19.71 15.48 -14.54
CA SER A 762 19.15 14.59 -13.53
C SER A 762 17.75 14.11 -13.91
N VAL A 763 16.89 15.00 -14.40
CA VAL A 763 15.56 14.62 -14.90
C VAL A 763 15.69 13.64 -16.07
N LYS A 764 16.61 13.86 -17.02
CA LYS A 764 16.80 12.94 -18.16
C LYS A 764 17.27 11.57 -17.70
N GLU A 765 18.18 11.47 -16.74
CA GLU A 765 18.68 10.19 -16.25
C GLU A 765 17.64 9.46 -15.38
N LEU A 766 17.03 10.16 -14.43
CA LEU A 766 16.03 9.58 -13.53
C LEU A 766 14.73 9.21 -14.27
N LYS A 767 14.36 9.95 -15.31
CA LYS A 767 13.23 9.61 -16.18
C LYS A 767 13.42 8.24 -16.84
N LYS A 768 14.65 7.84 -17.21
CA LYS A 768 14.89 6.51 -17.80
C LYS A 768 14.66 5.39 -16.78
N LEU A 769 14.94 5.68 -15.52
CA LEU A 769 14.86 4.72 -14.41
C LEU A 769 13.53 4.80 -13.66
N ALA A 770 12.60 5.65 -14.10
CA ALA A 770 11.33 5.82 -13.42
C ALA A 770 10.47 4.54 -13.46
N TYR A 771 9.67 4.41 -12.41
CA TYR A 771 8.82 3.26 -12.10
C TYR A 771 7.39 3.49 -12.60
N LEU A 772 6.83 4.67 -12.29
CA LEU A 772 5.53 5.12 -12.78
C LEU A 772 5.69 6.38 -13.60
N TYR A 773 4.95 6.47 -14.70
CA TYR A 773 4.88 7.64 -15.57
C TYR A 773 3.42 8.11 -15.66
N VAL A 774 3.20 9.41 -15.55
CA VAL A 774 1.87 10.02 -15.64
C VAL A 774 1.86 10.96 -16.83
N PHE A 775 1.07 10.61 -17.85
CA PHE A 775 0.93 11.37 -19.08
C PHE A 775 -0.44 12.05 -19.15
N GLU A 776 -0.47 13.35 -19.43
CA GLU A 776 -1.69 14.15 -19.55
C GLU A 776 -2.03 14.37 -21.03
N LYS A 777 -3.30 14.20 -21.40
CA LYS A 777 -3.75 14.38 -22.79
C LYS A 777 -3.64 15.86 -23.22
N ILE A 778 -3.15 16.10 -24.45
CA ILE A 778 -2.94 17.44 -25.04
C ILE A 778 -4.08 17.82 -25.98
#